data_AF-A0A1F3E4R0-F1
#
_entry.id   AF-A0A1F3E4R0-F1
#
_cell.length_a   1.000
_cell.length_b   1.000
_cell.length_c   1.000
_cell.angle_alpha   90.00
_cell.angle_beta   90.00
_cell.angle_gamma   90.00
#
_symmetry.space_group_name_H-M   'P 1'
#
loop_
_entity.id
_entity.type
_entity.pdbx_description
1 polymer ?
#
loop_
_entity_poly.entity_id
_entity_poly.type
_entity_poly.pdbx_seq_one_letter_code
_entity_poly.pdbx_strand_id
1 'polypeptide(L)'
;MNIFSVLYKYRIIIGIIIFAFLAFLFRRNSKTDQIGPDKIQHFQQIINEKIKKADATILDVLHLLDSLRPDELMNQRDIVSPDLFEKEGIILLGYKNDSLFFWTDNLIPVDNFSIDTNMYSGTIQLSNGWYVVRYKEFNECSIFALILIKNEYSYENNIIKNEFRDEYNLLAHIKISNNPEEGIKIYNSEGDYVLSLIYKEKKIYNLTKAYLSASSWFFLLLLIFVFIKKKINAINSITTRNYSILGLFILLALCRYLMLIYNFPQVFKQLELFQPHHFAISFIVPSLGDLLINAIFLFYFFIIFYTEFNFFLCKFRNSGQLFISVGLFVLSFFYFLILHYFFQSLILHSSISFDVYQLFDLSIYTLIGFVIIALLLTSLFLFIDRIAYLIKESIQFKRLLIVLIPVLFVFSAIIYFLIYKIDFVSVLFYIIILIFICYIRLKNRSYSYPVMILLLLFFAIFTVLVITASSKKKDQETRKVLVVNLANEHDQIAEMLLESTAKKIEKDSVVIDLLSNYIQNEGAILEHLQMNYFGGYFIKYKLQISVCDSIDNLTLDLGNSTEIVHCYSFFNNYIVTQGTKLQNSNFYFLDNVNGIITYLGQFKFRKQEWNNEVSLFVSLDSKLITQELGYPELLLDKRLAVSTILSDYSYAKYRNNELITRSGEFTYQRTMPESWFSNEEFYFTNDNLYDHLIYKIDDETQIVISNNSIRVIDIVASLSYIFVFYYLLFTLVLFVIQFPGNIQSFKYDFKNKIKFSMIGVLLLSLLIVGFGTVYYNIDQFEKKLYESISEKTQSVFVEMKQKLGGEIDLNPDYSDYLTYLLDKFSTVFYIDINLYDIEGNLLASSRPQVFEKGLMGKKMNVEAYREMVIDNNGKFIHKEKIGDLSYLSAYVPFVNDDNELLAYLNLPYFTKQSALKKETYTIVVAVVNIYFFLILLSVVIAIFVSNNITKPLQLIQERFREIDLGKKNEPIVYESLDEIGSLIKEYNRMVDELSENAKKLAKSERESAWREMAKQIAHEIKNPLTPMKLSVQYLQRAWKDNTPDFDSILKKFTNSLIGQINTLSSIATEFSNFASMPRTNAEQVDIISKLNETLNLFQNHENIKFLIDYNPEQELFVFADKEQLLIVFRNLFQNAIQAIPQGKDGIIRINLTRETEFVRFTIIDNGSGIAPEMQEKLFRPNFTTKSSGMGLGLAIVKNIIQNSGGEIWYETEILKGTSFHFTLPVFKPSNN
;
A
#
# COMPACT_ATOMS: atom_id res chain seq x y z
N MET A 1 -31.55 29.18 9.92
CA MET A 1 -30.20 29.55 9.44
C MET A 1 -29.14 29.64 10.56
N ASN A 2 -29.43 30.17 11.76
CA ASN A 2 -28.44 30.28 12.86
C ASN A 2 -27.98 28.96 13.50
N ILE A 3 -28.83 27.93 13.57
CA ILE A 3 -28.44 26.62 14.16
C ILE A 3 -27.38 25.91 13.30
N PHE A 4 -27.48 25.98 11.98
CA PHE A 4 -26.52 25.39 11.06
C PHE A 4 -25.14 26.07 11.10
N SER A 5 -25.07 27.40 11.31
CA SER A 5 -23.79 28.11 11.43
C SER A 5 -23.07 27.79 12.76
N VAL A 6 -23.84 27.64 13.85
CA VAL A 6 -23.32 27.21 15.15
C VAL A 6 -22.85 25.76 15.08
N LEU A 7 -23.65 24.85 14.51
CA LEU A 7 -23.26 23.45 14.30
C LEU A 7 -21.99 23.35 13.44
N TYR A 8 -21.86 24.16 12.39
CA TYR A 8 -20.66 24.20 11.56
C TYR A 8 -19.41 24.69 12.31
N LYS A 9 -19.56 25.67 13.20
CA LYS A 9 -18.48 26.20 14.05
C LYS A 9 -17.99 25.16 15.08
N TYR A 10 -18.91 24.38 15.65
CA TYR A 10 -18.60 23.39 16.69
C TYR A 10 -18.51 21.93 16.18
N ARG A 11 -18.58 21.69 14.86
CA ARG A 11 -18.61 20.34 14.25
C ARG A 11 -17.53 19.37 14.74
N ILE A 12 -16.31 19.83 15.00
CA ILE A 12 -15.22 18.97 15.49
C ILE A 12 -15.48 18.55 16.95
N ILE A 13 -15.93 19.48 17.79
CA ILE A 13 -16.23 19.20 19.20
C ILE A 13 -17.44 18.26 19.30
N ILE A 14 -18.46 18.50 18.47
CA ILE A 14 -19.62 17.61 18.37
C ILE A 14 -19.18 16.21 17.92
N GLY A 15 -18.30 16.11 16.92
CA GLY A 15 -17.72 14.83 16.50
C GLY A 15 -16.96 14.12 17.62
N ILE A 16 -16.14 14.83 18.39
CA ILE A 16 -15.42 14.29 19.56
C ILE A 16 -16.41 13.70 20.57
N ILE A 17 -17.49 14.43 20.90
CA ILE A 17 -18.51 13.95 21.83
C ILE A 17 -19.23 12.71 21.29
N ILE A 18 -19.60 12.71 20.01
CA ILE A 18 -20.28 11.58 19.35
C ILE A 18 -19.39 10.33 19.37
N PHE A 19 -18.14 10.43 18.92
CA PHE A 19 -17.25 9.27 18.87
C PHE A 19 -16.84 8.79 20.26
N ALA A 20 -16.71 9.68 21.26
CA ALA A 20 -16.53 9.28 22.65
C ALA A 20 -17.75 8.51 23.19
N PHE A 21 -18.97 8.99 22.89
CA PHE A 21 -20.20 8.31 23.28
C PHE A 21 -20.34 6.95 22.59
N LEU A 22 -20.10 6.87 21.27
CA LEU A 22 -20.10 5.62 20.50
C LEU A 22 -19.06 4.63 21.03
N ALA A 23 -17.83 5.09 21.28
CA ALA A 23 -16.78 4.26 21.83
C ALA A 23 -17.16 3.65 23.18
N PHE A 24 -17.81 4.43 24.05
CA PHE A 24 -18.31 3.96 25.35
C PHE A 24 -19.52 3.03 25.22
N LEU A 25 -20.47 3.36 24.33
CA LEU A 25 -21.67 2.58 24.08
C LEU A 25 -21.32 1.19 23.51
N PHE A 26 -20.46 1.14 22.50
CA PHE A 26 -19.99 -0.14 21.94
C PHE A 26 -19.17 -0.95 22.95
N ARG A 27 -18.36 -0.30 23.80
CA ARG A 27 -17.64 -0.98 24.90
C ARG A 27 -18.59 -1.58 25.94
N ARG A 28 -19.62 -0.83 26.36
CA ARG A 28 -20.62 -1.34 27.31
C ARG A 28 -21.30 -2.57 26.73
N ASN A 29 -21.62 -2.53 25.44
CA ASN A 29 -22.29 -3.61 24.74
C ASN A 29 -21.35 -4.73 24.26
N SER A 30 -20.02 -4.56 24.34
CA SER A 30 -19.04 -5.60 23.97
C SER A 30 -18.83 -6.61 25.08
N LYS A 31 -19.18 -6.27 26.32
CA LYS A 31 -19.32 -7.23 27.41
C LYS A 31 -20.65 -7.95 27.25
N THR A 32 -20.63 -9.11 26.61
CA THR A 32 -21.74 -10.07 26.68
C THR A 32 -21.49 -10.96 27.88
N ASP A 33 -22.07 -10.59 29.00
CA ASP A 33 -22.31 -11.56 30.07
C ASP A 33 -23.43 -12.49 29.56
N GLN A 34 -23.15 -13.79 29.56
CA GLN A 34 -24.10 -14.90 29.32
C GLN A 34 -24.44 -15.25 27.86
N ILE A 35 -24.62 -16.55 27.62
CA ILE A 35 -25.44 -17.05 26.52
C ILE A 35 -26.84 -16.52 26.80
N GLY A 36 -27.24 -15.43 26.13
CA GLY A 36 -28.59 -14.89 26.30
C GLY A 36 -29.64 -15.95 25.94
N PRO A 37 -30.84 -15.91 26.55
CA PRO A 37 -31.93 -16.83 26.25
C PRO A 37 -32.23 -16.91 24.74
N ASP A 38 -32.06 -15.79 24.02
CA ASP A 38 -32.21 -15.72 22.56
C ASP A 38 -31.28 -16.69 21.80
N LYS A 39 -30.03 -16.89 22.25
CA LYS A 39 -29.09 -17.81 21.61
C LYS A 39 -29.47 -19.27 21.84
N ILE A 40 -29.96 -19.59 23.04
CA ILE A 40 -30.45 -20.93 23.38
C ILE A 40 -31.72 -21.22 22.58
N GLN A 41 -32.62 -20.24 22.49
CA GLN A 41 -33.85 -20.34 21.70
C GLN A 41 -33.55 -20.48 20.20
N HIS A 42 -32.59 -19.73 19.66
CA HIS A 42 -32.11 -19.86 18.28
C HIS A 42 -31.52 -21.24 18.01
N PHE A 43 -30.64 -21.73 18.89
CA PHE A 43 -30.07 -23.07 18.80
C PHE A 43 -31.16 -24.15 18.82
N GLN A 44 -32.11 -24.04 19.74
CA GLN A 44 -33.23 -24.97 19.84
C GLN A 44 -34.15 -24.90 18.60
N GLN A 45 -34.38 -23.72 18.04
CA GLN A 45 -35.15 -23.56 16.81
C GLN A 45 -34.46 -24.25 15.63
N ILE A 46 -33.15 -24.04 15.44
CA ILE A 46 -32.40 -24.69 14.36
C ILE A 46 -32.38 -26.20 14.55
N ILE A 47 -32.11 -26.70 15.75
CA ILE A 47 -32.18 -28.15 16.01
C ILE A 47 -33.56 -28.70 15.64
N ASN A 48 -34.65 -28.01 16.00
CA ASN A 48 -36.00 -28.45 15.65
C ASN A 48 -36.27 -28.42 14.14
N GLU A 49 -35.77 -27.42 13.42
CA GLU A 49 -35.84 -27.36 11.96
C GLU A 49 -35.07 -28.53 11.32
N LYS A 50 -33.87 -28.84 11.82
CA LYS A 50 -33.05 -29.97 11.36
C LYS A 50 -33.69 -31.31 11.68
N ILE A 51 -34.27 -31.49 12.87
CA ILE A 51 -35.02 -32.70 13.24
C ILE A 51 -36.20 -32.90 12.30
N LYS A 52 -37.00 -31.86 12.05
CA LYS A 52 -38.12 -31.94 11.10
C LYS A 52 -37.66 -32.30 9.69
N LYS A 53 -36.54 -31.71 9.25
CA LYS A 53 -35.97 -32.01 7.94
C LYS A 53 -35.45 -33.45 7.86
N ALA A 54 -34.72 -33.90 8.88
CA ALA A 54 -34.27 -35.28 8.99
C ALA A 54 -35.44 -36.27 8.98
N ASP A 55 -36.51 -36.00 9.74
CA ASP A 55 -37.71 -36.85 9.76
C ASP A 55 -38.43 -36.88 8.41
N ALA A 56 -38.47 -35.74 7.69
CA ALA A 56 -39.01 -35.66 6.33
C ALA A 56 -38.15 -36.45 5.34
N THR A 57 -36.83 -36.32 5.40
CA THR A 57 -35.92 -37.09 4.52
C THR A 57 -35.98 -38.58 4.82
N ILE A 58 -36.09 -38.98 6.09
CA ILE A 58 -36.34 -40.39 6.45
C ILE A 58 -37.64 -40.87 5.80
N LEU A 59 -38.74 -40.09 5.87
CA LEU A 59 -40.01 -40.45 5.23
C LEU A 59 -39.87 -40.59 3.71
N ASP A 60 -39.11 -39.72 3.05
CA ASP A 60 -38.83 -39.81 1.61
C ASP A 60 -38.08 -41.11 1.28
N VAL A 61 -37.09 -41.51 2.09
CA VAL A 61 -36.38 -42.80 1.94
C VAL A 61 -37.34 -43.98 2.14
N LEU A 62 -38.21 -43.92 3.15
CA LEU A 62 -39.19 -44.97 3.41
C LEU A 62 -40.21 -45.11 2.27
N HIS A 63 -40.67 -43.99 1.70
CA HIS A 63 -41.55 -44.00 0.53
C HIS A 63 -40.88 -44.61 -0.70
N LEU A 64 -39.56 -44.45 -0.85
CA LEU A 64 -38.84 -45.15 -1.90
C LEU A 64 -38.74 -46.65 -1.63
N LEU A 65 -38.50 -47.06 -0.38
CA LEU A 65 -38.47 -48.47 0.01
C LEU A 65 -39.81 -49.20 -0.19
N ASP A 66 -40.93 -48.47 -0.30
CA ASP A 66 -42.22 -49.05 -0.74
C ASP A 66 -42.17 -49.55 -2.20
N SER A 67 -41.29 -48.97 -3.03
CA SER A 67 -41.26 -49.19 -4.49
C SER A 67 -39.94 -49.77 -5.02
N LEU A 68 -38.85 -49.65 -4.26
CA LEU A 68 -37.50 -50.05 -4.62
C LEU A 68 -36.97 -51.08 -3.63
N ARG A 69 -36.07 -51.94 -4.10
CA ARG A 69 -35.32 -52.82 -3.19
C ARG A 69 -34.32 -52.00 -2.38
N PRO A 70 -33.96 -52.42 -1.16
CA PRO A 70 -32.92 -51.78 -0.36
C PRO A 70 -31.62 -51.51 -1.13
N ASP A 71 -31.20 -52.45 -1.97
CA ASP A 71 -29.97 -52.35 -2.77
C ASP A 71 -30.08 -51.32 -3.92
N GLU A 72 -31.29 -50.95 -4.33
CA GLU A 72 -31.55 -49.96 -5.39
C GLU A 72 -31.58 -48.51 -4.87
N LEU A 73 -31.61 -48.29 -3.55
CA LEU A 73 -31.61 -46.96 -2.95
C LEU A 73 -30.36 -46.15 -3.28
N MET A 74 -29.19 -46.82 -3.35
CA MET A 74 -27.93 -46.16 -3.69
C MET A 74 -27.95 -45.53 -5.10
N ASN A 75 -28.84 -45.99 -5.99
CA ASN A 75 -28.99 -45.47 -7.35
C ASN A 75 -29.72 -44.11 -7.41
N GLN A 76 -30.39 -43.68 -6.34
CA GLN A 76 -31.24 -42.48 -6.33
C GLN A 76 -30.42 -41.21 -6.03
N ARG A 77 -30.07 -40.45 -7.08
CA ARG A 77 -29.18 -39.27 -6.99
C ARG A 77 -29.72 -38.13 -6.14
N ASP A 78 -31.04 -37.93 -6.12
CA ASP A 78 -31.66 -36.79 -5.43
C ASP A 78 -31.63 -36.89 -3.90
N ILE A 79 -31.53 -38.10 -3.35
CA ILE A 79 -31.63 -38.36 -1.90
C ILE A 79 -30.27 -38.74 -1.31
N VAL A 80 -29.49 -39.52 -2.06
CA VAL A 80 -28.13 -39.89 -1.66
C VAL A 80 -27.17 -38.90 -2.29
N SER A 81 -27.22 -37.66 -1.83
CA SER A 81 -26.28 -36.63 -2.24
C SER A 81 -25.43 -36.21 -1.03
N PRO A 82 -24.09 -36.09 -1.18
CA PRO A 82 -23.24 -35.54 -0.13
C PRO A 82 -23.62 -34.10 0.25
N ASP A 83 -24.36 -33.39 -0.62
CA ASP A 83 -24.97 -32.09 -0.33
C ASP A 83 -25.79 -32.07 0.96
N LEU A 84 -26.43 -33.20 1.33
CA LEU A 84 -27.24 -33.26 2.54
C LEU A 84 -26.38 -33.06 3.80
N PHE A 85 -25.19 -33.64 3.84
CA PHE A 85 -24.25 -33.40 4.93
C PHE A 85 -23.59 -32.02 4.80
N GLU A 86 -23.12 -31.63 3.62
CA GLU A 86 -22.43 -30.35 3.44
C GLU A 86 -23.33 -29.16 3.79
N LYS A 87 -24.58 -29.15 3.29
CA LYS A 87 -25.53 -28.05 3.52
C LYS A 87 -26.20 -28.21 4.87
N GLU A 88 -26.72 -29.40 5.18
CA GLU A 88 -27.62 -29.58 6.32
C GLU A 88 -26.97 -30.20 7.55
N GLY A 89 -25.80 -30.84 7.42
CA GLY A 89 -25.14 -31.55 8.52
C GLY A 89 -25.87 -32.83 8.90
N ILE A 90 -26.68 -33.36 7.99
CA ILE A 90 -27.50 -34.56 8.20
C ILE A 90 -26.88 -35.70 7.40
N ILE A 91 -26.70 -36.84 8.06
CA ILE A 91 -26.20 -38.06 7.43
C ILE A 91 -27.25 -39.15 7.64
N LEU A 92 -27.57 -39.90 6.59
CA LEU A 92 -28.50 -41.01 6.66
C LEU A 92 -27.74 -42.33 6.66
N LEU A 93 -28.21 -43.29 7.45
CA LEU A 93 -27.71 -44.66 7.52
C LEU A 93 -28.90 -45.62 7.47
N GLY A 94 -28.81 -46.70 6.69
CA GLY A 94 -29.85 -47.71 6.58
C GLY A 94 -29.31 -49.10 6.87
N TYR A 95 -29.97 -49.79 7.80
CA TYR A 95 -29.61 -51.12 8.28
C TYR A 95 -30.70 -52.12 7.93
N LYS A 96 -30.31 -53.34 7.58
CA LYS A 96 -31.21 -54.49 7.40
C LYS A 96 -30.63 -55.66 8.18
N ASN A 97 -31.36 -56.21 9.14
CA ASN A 97 -30.89 -57.29 10.02
C ASN A 97 -29.47 -57.01 10.57
N ASP A 98 -29.30 -55.81 11.16
CA ASP A 98 -28.03 -55.29 11.73
C ASP A 98 -26.89 -55.03 10.72
N SER A 99 -27.12 -55.20 9.42
CA SER A 99 -26.13 -54.93 8.37
C SER A 99 -26.38 -53.59 7.68
N LEU A 100 -25.37 -52.71 7.61
CA LEU A 100 -25.46 -51.41 6.94
C LEU A 100 -25.46 -51.58 5.41
N PHE A 101 -26.57 -51.27 4.76
CA PHE A 101 -26.72 -51.34 3.30
C PHE A 101 -26.79 -49.95 2.64
N PHE A 102 -26.99 -48.88 3.41
CA PHE A 102 -27.23 -47.53 2.89
C PHE A 102 -26.50 -46.46 3.73
N TRP A 103 -25.79 -45.54 3.08
CA TRP A 103 -25.15 -44.40 3.73
C TRP A 103 -25.03 -43.20 2.78
N THR A 104 -25.02 -41.97 3.30
CA THR A 104 -24.90 -40.75 2.49
C THR A 104 -23.56 -40.04 2.62
N ASP A 105 -22.68 -40.46 3.53
CA ASP A 105 -21.38 -39.85 3.77
C ASP A 105 -20.40 -40.88 4.39
N ASN A 106 -19.10 -40.66 4.24
CA ASN A 106 -18.03 -41.55 4.75
C ASN A 106 -17.26 -40.99 5.96
N LEU A 107 -17.69 -39.88 6.56
CA LEU A 107 -17.02 -39.27 7.71
C LEU A 107 -17.40 -39.90 9.04
N ILE A 108 -18.45 -40.73 9.11
CA ILE A 108 -18.91 -41.27 10.38
C ILE A 108 -18.16 -42.56 10.74
N PRO A 109 -17.44 -42.59 11.87
CA PRO A 109 -16.81 -43.79 12.39
C PRO A 109 -17.83 -44.68 13.11
N VAL A 110 -18.67 -45.35 12.31
CA VAL A 110 -19.64 -46.32 12.82
C VAL A 110 -19.13 -47.73 12.54
N ASP A 111 -18.46 -48.33 13.52
CA ASP A 111 -18.13 -49.75 13.49
C ASP A 111 -19.32 -50.54 14.06
N ASN A 112 -19.91 -51.42 13.25
CA ASN A 112 -20.99 -52.37 13.62
C ASN A 112 -21.86 -51.87 14.77
N PHE A 113 -22.70 -50.88 14.43
CA PHE A 113 -23.62 -50.21 15.32
C PHE A 113 -24.61 -51.23 15.90
N SER A 114 -24.27 -51.83 17.05
CA SER A 114 -25.27 -52.46 17.91
C SER A 114 -26.01 -51.32 18.60
N ILE A 115 -26.99 -50.76 17.89
CA ILE A 115 -27.93 -49.83 18.49
C ILE A 115 -28.71 -50.66 19.49
N ASP A 116 -28.29 -50.56 20.74
CA ASP A 116 -29.09 -50.99 21.86
C ASP A 116 -30.42 -50.24 21.69
N THR A 117 -31.44 -50.97 21.24
CA THR A 117 -32.70 -50.41 20.71
C THR A 117 -33.32 -49.43 21.70
N ASN A 118 -33.00 -49.54 22.99
CA ASN A 118 -33.36 -48.62 24.06
C ASN A 118 -32.84 -47.16 23.95
N MET A 119 -31.94 -46.82 23.01
CA MET A 119 -31.55 -45.43 22.70
C MET A 119 -32.53 -44.76 21.70
N TYR A 120 -33.83 -44.76 22.01
CA TYR A 120 -34.83 -44.12 21.15
C TYR A 120 -34.76 -42.58 21.28
N SER A 121 -34.41 -41.92 20.18
CA SER A 121 -34.42 -40.46 19.96
C SER A 121 -33.69 -39.62 21.02
N GLY A 122 -32.37 -39.52 20.93
CA GLY A 122 -31.55 -38.68 21.81
C GLY A 122 -30.29 -38.17 21.13
N THR A 123 -29.31 -37.74 21.92
CA THR A 123 -27.97 -37.38 21.45
C THR A 123 -26.95 -38.48 21.68
N ILE A 124 -26.11 -38.73 20.68
CA ILE A 124 -24.98 -39.65 20.77
C ILE A 124 -23.67 -38.89 20.59
N GLN A 125 -22.65 -39.32 21.32
CA GLN A 125 -21.28 -38.88 21.11
C GLN A 125 -20.54 -39.98 20.34
N LEU A 126 -20.10 -39.67 19.13
CA LEU A 126 -19.17 -40.49 18.36
C LEU A 126 -17.75 -39.93 18.53
N SER A 127 -16.74 -40.67 18.07
CA SER A 127 -15.32 -40.28 18.21
C SER A 127 -14.95 -38.97 17.50
N ASN A 128 -15.77 -38.52 16.55
CA ASN A 128 -15.57 -37.25 15.82
C ASN A 128 -16.52 -36.12 16.23
N GLY A 129 -17.56 -36.37 17.02
CA GLY A 129 -18.54 -35.33 17.33
C GLY A 129 -19.83 -35.79 17.99
N TRP A 130 -20.68 -34.81 18.27
CA TRP A 130 -22.01 -34.97 18.87
C TRP A 130 -23.09 -34.90 17.80
N TYR A 131 -23.99 -35.88 17.83
CA TYR A 131 -25.07 -36.02 16.86
C TYR A 131 -26.43 -36.15 17.56
N VAL A 132 -27.47 -35.54 17.00
CA VAL A 132 -28.86 -35.91 17.32
C VAL A 132 -29.25 -37.07 16.43
N VAL A 133 -29.81 -38.13 17.02
CA VAL A 133 -30.24 -39.33 16.29
C VAL A 133 -31.76 -39.28 16.09
N ARG A 134 -32.19 -39.40 14.84
CA ARG A 134 -33.57 -39.71 14.46
C ARG A 134 -33.61 -41.07 13.80
N TYR A 135 -34.69 -41.80 14.02
CA TYR A 135 -34.80 -43.19 13.60
C TYR A 135 -36.24 -43.53 13.25
N LYS A 136 -36.42 -44.34 12.20
CA LYS A 136 -37.66 -45.06 11.92
C LYS A 136 -37.37 -46.46 11.40
N GLU A 137 -38.21 -47.39 11.84
CA GLU A 137 -38.23 -48.76 11.34
C GLU A 137 -39.31 -48.93 10.27
N PHE A 138 -39.02 -49.74 9.27
CA PHE A 138 -39.95 -50.13 8.21
C PHE A 138 -39.62 -51.54 7.71
N ASN A 139 -40.51 -52.51 7.97
CA ASN A 139 -40.28 -53.93 7.73
C ASN A 139 -39.00 -54.45 8.45
N GLU A 140 -38.06 -55.05 7.71
CA GLU A 140 -36.75 -55.49 8.22
C GLU A 140 -35.67 -54.39 8.13
N CYS A 141 -36.04 -53.18 7.71
CA CYS A 141 -35.14 -52.06 7.48
C CYS A 141 -35.27 -50.98 8.55
N SER A 142 -34.13 -50.42 8.93
CA SER A 142 -33.98 -49.42 9.97
C SER A 142 -33.22 -48.23 9.41
N ILE A 143 -33.85 -47.04 9.32
CA ILE A 143 -33.22 -45.83 8.79
C ILE A 143 -32.94 -44.84 9.92
N PHE A 144 -31.68 -44.44 10.03
CA PHE A 144 -31.18 -43.44 10.96
C PHE A 144 -30.81 -42.16 10.24
N ALA A 145 -31.10 -41.02 10.85
CA ALA A 145 -30.56 -39.73 10.48
C ALA A 145 -29.75 -39.16 11.65
N LEU A 146 -28.49 -38.86 11.40
CA LEU A 146 -27.53 -38.28 12.34
C LEU A 146 -27.34 -36.82 11.99
N ILE A 147 -27.71 -35.93 12.91
CA ILE A 147 -27.60 -34.49 12.74
C ILE A 147 -26.39 -34.02 13.53
N LEU A 148 -25.33 -33.60 12.83
CA LEU A 148 -24.12 -33.10 13.46
C LEU A 148 -24.39 -31.77 14.19
N ILE A 149 -24.10 -31.75 15.49
CA ILE A 149 -24.23 -30.57 16.34
C ILE A 149 -22.87 -29.87 16.47
N LYS A 150 -21.86 -30.66 16.85
CA LYS A 150 -20.53 -30.17 17.21
C LYS A 150 -19.49 -31.22 16.85
N ASN A 151 -18.46 -30.80 16.14
CA ASN A 151 -17.25 -31.59 15.97
C ASN A 151 -16.49 -31.65 17.30
N GLU A 152 -16.13 -32.85 17.75
CA GLU A 152 -15.44 -33.08 19.00
C GLU A 152 -14.48 -34.27 18.87
N TYR A 153 -13.25 -33.97 18.48
CA TYR A 153 -12.14 -34.88 18.30
C TYR A 153 -11.26 -34.95 19.56
N SER A 154 -10.52 -36.05 19.70
CA SER A 154 -9.61 -36.29 20.84
C SER A 154 -8.42 -35.32 20.93
N TYR A 155 -8.07 -34.64 19.82
CA TYR A 155 -7.03 -33.63 19.73
C TYR A 155 -7.38 -32.55 18.70
N GLU A 156 -6.70 -31.40 18.76
CA GLU A 156 -6.90 -30.27 17.85
C GLU A 156 -5.58 -29.89 17.17
N ASN A 157 -5.66 -29.48 15.91
CA ASN A 157 -4.54 -28.91 15.17
C ASN A 157 -5.05 -27.79 14.23
N ASN A 158 -4.24 -27.40 13.25
CA ASN A 158 -4.63 -26.32 12.33
C ASN A 158 -5.74 -26.74 11.36
N ILE A 159 -5.95 -28.04 11.16
CA ILE A 159 -6.89 -28.64 10.21
C ILE A 159 -8.17 -29.11 10.90
N ILE A 160 -8.04 -29.74 12.08
CA ILE A 160 -9.13 -30.31 12.86
C ILE A 160 -9.37 -29.44 14.09
N LYS A 161 -10.61 -28.93 14.22
CA LYS A 161 -11.03 -28.05 15.31
C LYS A 161 -12.31 -28.57 15.96
N ASN A 162 -12.41 -28.41 17.28
CA ASN A 162 -13.61 -28.75 18.02
C ASN A 162 -14.55 -27.54 18.06
N GLU A 163 -15.55 -27.52 17.20
CA GLU A 163 -16.48 -26.39 17.08
C GLU A 163 -17.89 -26.83 16.71
N PHE A 164 -18.86 -25.96 17.02
CA PHE A 164 -20.24 -26.12 16.57
C PHE A 164 -20.33 -25.73 15.10
N ARG A 165 -21.26 -26.33 14.32
CA ARG A 165 -21.54 -25.81 12.97
C ARG A 165 -21.95 -24.34 13.05
N ASP A 166 -21.51 -23.54 12.08
CA ASP A 166 -21.68 -22.07 12.06
C ASP A 166 -23.13 -21.61 12.26
N GLU A 167 -24.09 -22.38 11.74
CA GLU A 167 -25.53 -22.12 11.83
C GLU A 167 -26.04 -22.02 13.28
N TYR A 168 -25.46 -22.79 14.20
CA TYR A 168 -25.86 -22.83 15.61
C TYR A 168 -25.44 -21.58 16.40
N ASN A 169 -24.46 -20.80 15.92
CA ASN A 169 -23.96 -19.57 16.57
C ASN A 169 -23.60 -19.76 18.07
N LEU A 170 -23.12 -20.96 18.40
CA LEU A 170 -22.60 -21.36 19.70
C LEU A 170 -21.07 -21.37 19.69
N LEU A 171 -20.48 -21.23 20.87
CA LEU A 171 -19.03 -21.11 21.03
C LEU A 171 -18.41 -22.49 21.30
N ALA A 172 -17.27 -22.78 20.67
CA ALA A 172 -16.54 -24.05 20.76
C ALA A 172 -16.34 -24.63 22.18
N HIS A 173 -16.09 -23.77 23.18
CA HIS A 173 -15.83 -24.19 24.57
C HIS A 173 -17.08 -24.64 25.35
N ILE A 174 -18.28 -24.47 24.80
CA ILE A 174 -19.51 -25.00 25.38
C ILE A 174 -19.45 -26.53 25.23
N LYS A 175 -19.67 -27.24 26.34
CA LYS A 175 -19.73 -28.70 26.34
C LYS A 175 -21.16 -29.18 26.21
N ILE A 176 -21.34 -30.31 25.56
CA ILE A 176 -22.63 -31.01 25.46
C ILE A 176 -22.63 -32.13 26.51
N SER A 177 -23.75 -32.36 27.17
CA SER A 177 -23.98 -33.50 28.06
C SER A 177 -25.33 -34.13 27.75
N ASN A 178 -25.39 -35.45 27.85
CA ASN A 178 -26.63 -36.21 27.79
C ASN A 178 -27.38 -36.19 29.12
N ASN A 179 -26.75 -35.77 30.21
CA ASN A 179 -27.38 -35.70 31.52
C ASN A 179 -28.25 -34.43 31.64
N PRO A 180 -29.58 -34.55 31.82
CA PRO A 180 -30.45 -33.39 31.97
C PRO A 180 -30.14 -32.56 33.22
N GLU A 181 -29.44 -33.11 34.22
CA GLU A 181 -29.06 -32.35 35.44
C GLU A 181 -27.83 -31.45 35.24
N GLU A 182 -27.10 -31.60 34.12
CA GLU A 182 -25.84 -30.91 33.86
C GLU A 182 -26.00 -29.78 32.83
N GLY A 183 -26.42 -28.59 33.28
CA GLY A 183 -26.43 -27.38 32.48
C GLY A 183 -27.81 -26.97 31.96
N ILE A 184 -27.86 -26.31 30.79
CA ILE A 184 -29.09 -25.77 30.21
C ILE A 184 -29.73 -26.81 29.29
N LYS A 185 -30.95 -27.24 29.62
CA LYS A 185 -31.72 -28.25 28.87
C LYS A 185 -32.24 -27.69 27.55
N ILE A 186 -32.10 -28.46 26.49
CA ILE A 186 -32.65 -28.21 25.16
C ILE A 186 -33.74 -29.25 24.87
N TYR A 187 -34.87 -28.80 24.34
CA TYR A 187 -36.03 -29.63 24.08
C TYR A 187 -36.41 -29.63 22.59
N ASN A 188 -36.95 -30.74 22.10
CA ASN A 188 -37.50 -30.82 20.75
C ASN A 188 -38.83 -30.05 20.65
N SER A 189 -39.47 -30.04 19.47
CA SER A 189 -40.78 -29.39 19.28
C SER A 189 -41.96 -30.12 19.96
N GLU A 190 -41.77 -31.37 20.37
CA GLU A 190 -42.76 -32.22 21.04
C GLU A 190 -42.66 -32.09 22.58
N GLY A 191 -41.59 -31.46 23.09
CA GLY A 191 -41.33 -31.23 24.51
C GLY A 191 -40.35 -32.23 25.13
N ASP A 192 -39.79 -33.16 24.35
CA ASP A 192 -38.82 -34.13 24.84
C ASP A 192 -37.43 -33.53 24.97
N TYR A 193 -36.69 -34.02 25.96
CA TYR A 193 -35.32 -33.61 26.19
C TYR A 193 -34.39 -34.13 25.08
N VAL A 194 -33.57 -33.24 24.51
CA VAL A 194 -32.58 -33.59 23.48
C VAL A 194 -31.18 -33.67 24.10
N LEU A 195 -30.69 -32.58 24.70
CA LEU A 195 -29.35 -32.47 25.27
C LEU A 195 -29.25 -31.34 26.29
N SER A 196 -28.15 -31.29 27.04
CA SER A 196 -27.80 -30.16 27.91
C SER A 196 -26.52 -29.46 27.47
N LEU A 197 -26.54 -28.12 27.52
CA LEU A 197 -25.37 -27.28 27.26
C LEU A 197 -24.71 -26.87 28.59
N ILE A 198 -23.49 -27.35 28.81
CA ILE A 198 -22.66 -26.98 29.96
C ILE A 198 -21.83 -25.75 29.60
N TYR A 199 -22.13 -24.65 30.28
CA TYR A 199 -21.39 -23.40 30.18
C TYR A 199 -20.45 -23.23 31.38
N LYS A 200 -19.14 -23.12 31.12
CA LYS A 200 -18.20 -22.60 32.10
C LYS A 200 -18.09 -21.10 31.91
N GLU A 201 -18.36 -20.31 32.96
CA GLU A 201 -18.24 -18.86 32.94
C GLU A 201 -16.84 -18.43 32.45
N LYS A 202 -16.79 -17.99 31.20
CA LYS A 202 -15.65 -17.29 30.64
C LYS A 202 -16.20 -15.99 30.09
N LYS A 203 -15.67 -14.85 30.55
CA LYS A 203 -16.05 -13.52 30.04
C LYS A 203 -15.66 -13.43 28.58
N ILE A 204 -16.64 -13.52 27.69
CA ILE A 204 -16.43 -13.51 26.25
C ILE A 204 -16.90 -12.18 25.70
N TYR A 205 -15.99 -11.52 25.00
CA TYR A 205 -16.23 -10.22 24.43
C TYR A 205 -16.75 -10.38 23.01
N ASN A 206 -17.78 -9.63 22.67
CA ASN A 206 -18.24 -9.52 21.30
C ASN A 206 -17.18 -8.74 20.48
N LEU A 207 -16.42 -9.48 19.66
CA LEU A 207 -15.29 -8.96 18.87
C LEU A 207 -15.72 -7.85 17.89
N THR A 208 -16.85 -7.97 17.20
CA THR A 208 -17.30 -6.93 16.26
C THR A 208 -17.61 -5.61 16.98
N LYS A 209 -18.27 -5.67 18.15
CA LYS A 209 -18.48 -4.49 19.00
C LYS A 209 -17.17 -3.95 19.59
N ALA A 210 -16.21 -4.82 19.91
CA ALA A 210 -14.89 -4.41 20.34
C ALA A 210 -14.14 -3.66 19.22
N TYR A 211 -14.16 -4.16 17.98
CA TYR A 211 -13.63 -3.48 16.81
C TYR A 211 -14.33 -2.13 16.57
N LEU A 212 -15.67 -2.06 16.61
CA LEU A 212 -16.41 -0.79 16.47
C LEU A 212 -16.05 0.21 17.56
N SER A 213 -15.89 -0.24 18.81
CA SER A 213 -15.44 0.62 19.91
C SER A 213 -13.99 1.10 19.69
N ALA A 214 -13.08 0.21 19.28
CA ALA A 214 -11.70 0.57 18.99
C ALA A 214 -11.58 1.54 17.80
N SER A 215 -12.35 1.32 16.72
CA SER A 215 -12.44 2.25 15.59
C SER A 215 -13.00 3.61 16.02
N SER A 216 -14.00 3.62 16.91
CA SER A 216 -14.54 4.88 17.47
C SER A 216 -13.49 5.63 18.30
N TRP A 217 -12.69 4.92 19.11
CA TRP A 217 -11.54 5.49 19.81
C TRP A 217 -10.49 6.06 18.85
N PHE A 218 -10.24 5.38 17.73
CA PHE A 218 -9.31 5.84 16.71
C PHE A 218 -9.83 7.12 16.00
N PHE A 219 -11.10 7.18 15.61
CA PHE A 219 -11.70 8.39 15.03
C PHE A 219 -11.74 9.55 16.02
N LEU A 220 -12.02 9.28 17.29
CA LEU A 220 -11.94 10.26 18.37
C LEU A 220 -10.52 10.86 18.45
N LEU A 221 -9.50 10.01 18.40
CA LEU A 221 -8.09 10.44 18.41
C LEU A 221 -7.75 11.32 17.20
N LEU A 222 -8.20 10.96 15.99
CA LEU A 222 -8.03 11.78 14.79
C LEU A 222 -8.70 13.15 14.91
N LEU A 223 -9.92 13.22 15.47
CA LEU A 223 -10.61 14.50 15.69
C LEU A 223 -9.90 15.37 16.73
N ILE A 224 -9.37 14.76 17.80
CA ILE A 224 -8.54 15.45 18.79
C ILE A 224 -7.29 16.01 18.13
N PHE A 225 -6.63 15.26 17.25
CA PHE A 225 -5.49 15.74 16.46
C PHE A 225 -5.86 16.95 15.59
N VAL A 226 -6.95 16.88 14.84
CA VAL A 226 -7.42 18.03 14.05
C VAL A 226 -7.75 19.25 14.94
N PHE A 227 -8.35 19.02 16.11
CA PHE A 227 -8.66 20.08 17.07
C PHE A 227 -7.39 20.75 17.63
N ILE A 228 -6.41 19.95 18.08
CA ILE A 228 -5.12 20.44 18.58
C ILE A 228 -4.42 21.26 17.50
N LYS A 229 -4.35 20.75 16.26
CA LYS A 229 -3.77 21.49 15.14
C LYS A 229 -4.45 22.85 14.96
N LYS A 230 -5.79 22.90 14.92
CA LYS A 230 -6.51 24.18 14.80
C LYS A 230 -6.19 25.16 15.93
N LYS A 231 -6.02 24.67 17.16
CA LYS A 231 -5.67 25.50 18.32
C LYS A 231 -4.24 26.03 18.23
N ILE A 232 -3.27 25.20 17.84
CA ILE A 232 -1.88 25.63 17.61
C ILE A 232 -1.83 26.70 16.51
N ASN A 233 -2.59 26.51 15.42
CA ASN A 233 -2.64 27.47 14.30
C ASN A 233 -3.30 28.81 14.68
N ALA A 234 -4.13 28.85 15.72
CA ALA A 234 -4.75 30.08 16.22
C ALA A 234 -3.81 30.93 17.10
N ILE A 235 -2.63 30.41 17.47
CA ILE A 235 -1.65 31.14 18.28
C ILE A 235 -0.84 32.08 17.38
N ASN A 236 -1.04 33.38 17.55
CA ASN A 236 -0.35 34.40 16.74
C ASN A 236 1.15 34.55 17.09
N SER A 237 1.53 34.28 18.34
CA SER A 237 2.92 34.39 18.81
C SER A 237 3.76 33.17 18.41
N ILE A 238 4.83 33.39 17.64
CA ILE A 238 5.72 32.31 17.18
C ILE A 238 6.40 31.59 18.35
N THR A 239 6.82 32.31 19.39
CA THR A 239 7.46 31.71 20.58
C THR A 239 6.47 30.83 21.33
N THR A 240 5.27 31.34 21.61
CA THR A 240 4.20 30.58 22.28
C THR A 240 3.77 29.37 21.46
N ARG A 241 3.72 29.50 20.13
CA ARG A 241 3.41 28.39 19.22
C ARG A 241 4.48 27.29 19.30
N ASN A 242 5.77 27.65 19.28
CA ASN A 242 6.86 26.67 19.41
C ASN A 242 6.83 25.96 20.77
N TYR A 243 6.63 26.70 21.87
CA TYR A 243 6.47 26.07 23.19
C TYR A 243 5.25 25.16 23.25
N SER A 244 4.16 25.50 22.55
CA SER A 244 2.98 24.64 22.45
C SER A 244 3.27 23.34 21.68
N ILE A 245 4.13 23.39 20.66
CA ILE A 245 4.56 22.20 19.91
C ILE A 245 5.46 21.30 20.79
N LEU A 246 6.42 21.88 21.51
CA LEU A 246 7.23 21.12 22.47
C LEU A 246 6.37 20.53 23.60
N GLY A 247 5.41 21.30 24.10
CA GLY A 247 4.41 20.85 25.07
C GLY A 247 3.52 19.72 24.52
N LEU A 248 3.22 19.71 23.21
CA LEU A 248 2.49 18.62 22.56
C LEU A 248 3.25 17.29 22.64
N PHE A 249 4.58 17.30 22.48
CA PHE A 249 5.38 16.08 22.66
C PHE A 249 5.22 15.49 24.06
N ILE A 250 5.36 16.35 25.08
CA ILE A 250 5.21 15.96 26.49
C ILE A 250 3.78 15.48 26.75
N LEU A 251 2.76 16.17 26.22
CA LEU A 251 1.36 15.79 26.35
C LEU A 251 1.11 14.41 25.74
N LEU A 252 1.58 14.15 24.52
CA LEU A 252 1.42 12.86 23.85
C LEU A 252 2.15 11.75 24.62
N ALA A 253 3.36 12.00 25.12
CA ALA A 253 4.12 11.06 25.94
C ALA A 253 3.39 10.75 27.27
N LEU A 254 2.86 11.77 27.94
CA LEU A 254 2.10 11.63 29.18
C LEU A 254 0.77 10.90 28.96
N CYS A 255 0.03 11.26 27.90
CA CYS A 255 -1.16 10.53 27.48
C CYS A 255 -0.83 9.06 27.24
N ARG A 256 0.28 8.78 26.56
CA ARG A 256 0.70 7.42 26.27
C ARG A 256 1.08 6.64 27.53
N TYR A 257 1.84 7.26 28.43
CA TYR A 257 2.19 6.68 29.73
C TYR A 257 0.95 6.33 30.56
N LEU A 258 -0.04 7.24 30.61
CA LEU A 258 -1.32 6.99 31.27
C LEU A 258 -2.11 5.85 30.60
N MET A 259 -2.12 5.77 29.27
CA MET A 259 -2.77 4.67 28.54
C MET A 259 -2.17 3.32 28.92
N LEU A 260 -0.85 3.23 29.10
CA LEU A 260 -0.15 2.00 29.47
C LEU A 260 -0.42 1.60 30.93
N ILE A 261 -0.31 2.52 31.89
CA ILE A 261 -0.54 2.24 33.31
C ILE A 261 -2.00 1.84 33.56
N TYR A 262 -2.94 2.64 33.07
CA TYR A 262 -4.36 2.42 33.32
C TYR A 262 -5.00 1.44 32.33
N ASN A 263 -4.22 0.94 31.36
CA ASN A 263 -4.70 0.07 30.28
C ASN A 263 -5.92 0.67 29.56
N PHE A 264 -5.82 1.95 29.21
CA PHE A 264 -6.89 2.72 28.63
C PHE A 264 -6.64 2.96 27.12
N PRO A 265 -7.63 2.72 26.25
CA PRO A 265 -8.94 2.12 26.50
C PRO A 265 -8.87 0.61 26.77
N GLN A 266 -9.66 0.12 27.72
CA GLN A 266 -9.68 -1.32 28.09
C GLN A 266 -10.11 -2.25 26.95
N VAL A 267 -10.82 -1.74 25.94
CA VAL A 267 -11.24 -2.53 24.77
C VAL A 267 -10.04 -3.05 23.98
N PHE A 268 -8.89 -2.36 23.99
CA PHE A 268 -7.72 -2.83 23.29
C PHE A 268 -7.24 -4.18 23.79
N LYS A 269 -7.35 -4.48 25.10
CA LYS A 269 -7.06 -5.82 25.66
C LYS A 269 -7.94 -6.94 25.12
N GLN A 270 -9.01 -6.65 24.40
CA GLN A 270 -9.88 -7.67 23.81
C GLN A 270 -9.44 -8.05 22.40
N LEU A 271 -8.56 -7.25 21.78
CA LEU A 271 -8.11 -7.42 20.41
C LEU A 271 -6.76 -8.14 20.38
N GLU A 272 -6.60 -9.11 19.46
CA GLU A 272 -5.35 -9.86 19.28
C GLU A 272 -4.15 -8.96 19.00
N LEU A 273 -4.35 -7.85 18.27
CA LEU A 273 -3.30 -6.90 17.93
C LEU A 273 -2.61 -6.29 19.17
N PHE A 274 -3.32 -6.20 20.29
CA PHE A 274 -2.81 -5.65 21.55
C PHE A 274 -2.41 -6.71 22.58
N GLN A 275 -2.37 -7.98 22.15
CA GLN A 275 -1.83 -9.08 22.95
C GLN A 275 -0.33 -9.25 22.69
N PRO A 276 0.43 -9.73 23.69
CA PRO A 276 1.87 -9.94 23.55
C PRO A 276 2.24 -11.16 22.70
N HIS A 277 1.26 -11.97 22.26
CA HIS A 277 1.50 -13.24 21.58
C HIS A 277 2.30 -13.10 20.28
N HIS A 278 2.01 -12.08 19.46
CA HIS A 278 2.70 -11.88 18.19
C HIS A 278 4.01 -11.09 18.31
N PHE A 279 4.09 -10.20 19.31
CA PHE A 279 5.23 -9.30 19.49
C PHE A 279 5.13 -8.60 20.85
N ALA A 280 6.24 -8.59 21.60
CA ALA A 280 6.41 -7.78 22.81
C ALA A 280 7.89 -7.52 23.06
N ILE A 281 8.24 -6.32 23.51
CA ILE A 281 9.64 -5.97 23.85
C ILE A 281 9.75 -5.48 25.29
N SER A 282 8.90 -4.53 25.68
CA SER A 282 9.07 -3.78 26.92
C SER A 282 7.75 -3.21 27.42
N PHE A 283 7.76 -2.59 28.60
CA PHE A 283 6.60 -1.88 29.14
C PHE A 283 6.05 -0.78 28.20
N ILE A 284 6.91 -0.12 27.41
CA ILE A 284 6.50 0.96 26.48
C ILE A 284 5.94 0.37 25.17
N VAL A 285 6.31 -0.87 24.85
CA VAL A 285 5.89 -1.62 23.66
C VAL A 285 5.49 -3.04 24.07
N PRO A 286 4.33 -3.20 24.75
CA PRO A 286 3.87 -4.51 25.22
C PRO A 286 3.19 -5.34 24.12
N SER A 287 2.86 -4.73 22.97
CA SER A 287 2.20 -5.39 21.85
C SER A 287 2.50 -4.69 20.51
N LEU A 288 2.11 -5.31 19.39
CA LEU A 288 2.22 -4.71 18.05
C LEU A 288 1.29 -3.49 17.89
N GLY A 289 0.07 -3.57 18.39
CA GLY A 289 -0.89 -2.45 18.39
C GLY A 289 -0.38 -1.26 19.20
N ASP A 290 0.31 -1.54 20.30
CA ASP A 290 0.94 -0.50 21.11
C ASP A 290 2.11 0.19 20.38
N LEU A 291 2.88 -0.54 19.57
CA LEU A 291 3.88 0.05 18.69
C LEU A 291 3.24 0.92 17.61
N LEU A 292 2.11 0.49 17.04
CA LEU A 292 1.35 1.27 16.05
C LEU A 292 0.87 2.60 16.62
N ILE A 293 0.33 2.62 17.85
CA ILE A 293 -0.07 3.86 18.53
C ILE A 293 1.14 4.78 18.74
N ASN A 294 2.28 4.24 19.18
CA ASN A 294 3.52 5.01 19.34
C ASN A 294 3.96 5.64 18.02
N ALA A 295 3.92 4.88 16.92
CA ALA A 295 4.26 5.36 15.58
C ALA A 295 3.31 6.46 15.09
N ILE A 296 2.00 6.33 15.33
CA ILE A 296 1.00 7.36 14.99
C ILE A 296 1.24 8.64 15.78
N PHE A 297 1.56 8.55 17.08
CA PHE A 297 1.80 9.72 17.94
C PHE A 297 3.04 10.48 17.49
N LEU A 298 4.13 9.75 17.20
CA LEU A 298 5.36 10.35 16.67
C LEU A 298 5.14 10.98 15.30
N PHE A 299 4.47 10.27 14.39
CA PHE A 299 4.14 10.78 13.07
C PHE A 299 3.30 12.06 13.15
N TYR A 300 2.27 12.09 14.00
CA TYR A 300 1.44 13.27 14.22
C TYR A 300 2.25 14.45 14.80
N PHE A 301 3.09 14.20 15.82
CA PHE A 301 3.97 15.23 16.36
C PHE A 301 4.87 15.83 15.27
N PHE A 302 5.50 15.00 14.44
CA PHE A 302 6.39 15.49 13.39
C PHE A 302 5.65 16.18 12.23
N ILE A 303 4.37 15.85 11.95
CA ILE A 303 3.53 16.64 11.04
C ILE A 303 3.32 18.06 11.60
N ILE A 304 2.98 18.19 12.88
CA ILE A 304 2.77 19.50 13.51
C ILE A 304 4.08 20.27 13.58
N PHE A 305 5.18 19.61 13.94
CA PHE A 305 6.52 20.20 13.91
C PHE A 305 6.87 20.71 12.51
N TYR A 306 6.63 19.88 11.48
CA TYR A 306 6.90 20.22 10.09
C TYR A 306 6.14 21.47 9.61
N THR A 307 4.86 21.56 9.98
CA THR A 307 3.96 22.61 9.48
C THR A 307 4.07 23.91 10.27
N GLU A 308 4.18 23.85 11.60
CA GLU A 308 3.98 25.02 12.48
C GLU A 308 5.26 25.49 13.20
N PHE A 309 6.26 24.63 13.40
CA PHE A 309 7.45 24.99 14.20
C PHE A 309 8.36 25.94 13.43
N ASN A 310 8.61 27.15 13.93
CA ASN A 310 9.45 28.14 13.23
C ASN A 310 10.53 28.70 14.15
N PHE A 311 11.81 28.56 13.78
CA PHE A 311 12.93 28.95 14.63
C PHE A 311 13.89 29.87 13.87
N PHE A 312 14.14 31.07 14.40
CA PHE A 312 15.00 32.07 13.77
C PHE A 312 16.45 31.93 14.24
N LEU A 313 17.27 31.20 13.47
CA LEU A 313 18.72 31.03 13.72
C LEU A 313 19.52 32.33 13.57
N CYS A 314 19.03 33.30 12.80
CA CYS A 314 19.71 34.58 12.52
C CYS A 314 20.01 35.44 13.76
N LYS A 315 19.43 35.12 14.93
CA LYS A 315 19.70 35.82 16.20
C LYS A 315 21.05 35.47 16.83
N PHE A 316 21.73 34.40 16.40
CA PHE A 316 23.00 33.92 16.97
C PHE A 316 24.20 34.29 16.08
N ARG A 317 25.41 34.37 16.67
CA ARG A 317 26.68 34.50 15.90
C ARG A 317 26.92 33.27 15.02
N ASN A 318 27.67 33.42 13.91
CA ASN A 318 27.95 32.35 12.94
C ASN A 318 28.42 31.01 13.57
N SER A 319 29.30 31.05 14.58
CA SER A 319 29.75 29.82 15.26
C SER A 319 28.64 29.15 16.08
N GLY A 320 27.76 29.94 16.72
CA GLY A 320 26.60 29.45 17.46
C GLY A 320 25.53 28.87 16.55
N GLN A 321 25.30 29.48 15.38
CA GLN A 321 24.40 28.95 14.35
C GLN A 321 24.85 27.56 13.88
N LEU A 322 26.15 27.39 13.64
CA LEU A 322 26.73 26.10 13.25
C LEU A 322 26.58 25.04 14.35
N PHE A 323 26.86 25.40 15.60
CA PHE A 323 26.72 24.48 16.73
C PHE A 323 25.28 23.99 16.93
N ILE A 324 24.31 24.91 16.91
CA ILE A 324 22.87 24.57 17.02
C ILE A 324 22.43 23.68 15.85
N SER A 325 22.87 24.00 14.64
CA SER A 325 22.54 23.22 13.43
C SER A 325 23.07 21.79 13.51
N VAL A 326 24.33 21.62 13.91
CA VAL A 326 24.92 20.30 14.14
C VAL A 326 24.17 19.56 15.24
N GLY A 327 23.84 20.23 16.35
CA GLY A 327 23.07 19.64 17.45
C GLY A 327 21.68 19.13 17.02
N LEU A 328 20.96 19.86 16.17
CA LEU A 328 19.66 19.42 15.64
C LEU A 328 19.79 18.18 14.75
N PHE A 329 20.83 18.10 13.91
CA PHE A 329 21.05 16.91 13.07
C PHE A 329 21.59 15.71 13.86
N VAL A 330 22.32 15.94 14.96
CA VAL A 330 22.68 14.88 15.91
C VAL A 330 21.44 14.38 16.63
N LEU A 331 20.49 15.25 16.98
CA LEU A 331 19.20 14.86 17.55
C LEU A 331 18.36 14.03 16.55
N SER A 332 18.32 14.40 15.27
CA SER A 332 17.66 13.58 14.25
C SER A 332 18.38 12.26 14.00
N PHE A 333 19.70 12.21 14.15
CA PHE A 333 20.44 10.94 14.10
C PHE A 333 20.09 10.06 15.30
N PHE A 334 20.07 10.60 16.51
CA PHE A 334 19.65 9.86 17.71
C PHE A 334 18.23 9.31 17.58
N TYR A 335 17.30 10.10 17.03
CA TYR A 335 15.96 9.63 16.70
C TYR A 335 16.00 8.47 15.70
N PHE A 336 16.81 8.55 14.64
CA PHE A 336 17.00 7.44 13.70
C PHE A 336 17.51 6.16 14.37
N LEU A 337 18.40 6.24 15.36
CA LEU A 337 18.88 5.04 16.09
C LEU A 337 17.74 4.38 16.87
N ILE A 338 16.90 5.17 17.53
CA ILE A 338 15.71 4.66 18.23
C ILE A 338 14.77 3.98 17.24
N LEU A 339 14.52 4.60 16.08
CA LEU A 339 13.69 4.02 15.03
C LEU A 339 14.24 2.70 14.52
N HIS A 340 15.55 2.66 14.25
CA HIS A 340 16.24 1.48 13.78
C HIS A 340 16.19 0.33 14.81
N TYR A 341 16.37 0.65 16.10
CA TYR A 341 16.19 -0.31 17.20
C TYR A 341 14.80 -0.95 17.18
N PHE A 342 13.74 -0.14 17.16
CA PHE A 342 12.37 -0.66 17.13
C PHE A 342 12.08 -1.47 15.86
N PHE A 343 12.64 -1.06 14.73
CA PHE A 343 12.49 -1.78 13.47
C PHE A 343 13.18 -3.17 13.54
N GLN A 344 14.44 -3.26 13.98
CA GLN A 344 15.11 -4.55 14.14
C GLN A 344 14.40 -5.43 15.17
N SER A 345 14.00 -4.86 16.31
CA SER A 345 13.30 -5.60 17.36
C SER A 345 11.93 -6.11 16.90
N LEU A 346 11.22 -5.39 16.02
CA LEU A 346 9.97 -5.85 15.41
C LEU A 346 10.13 -7.19 14.68
N ILE A 347 11.29 -7.43 14.07
CA ILE A 347 11.57 -8.66 13.33
C ILE A 347 12.11 -9.74 14.27
N LEU A 348 13.10 -9.40 15.10
CA LEU A 348 13.80 -10.33 15.99
C LEU A 348 12.92 -10.91 17.10
N HIS A 349 12.00 -10.12 17.66
CA HIS A 349 11.18 -10.49 18.82
C HIS A 349 9.70 -10.73 18.48
N SER A 350 9.37 -10.98 17.21
CA SER A 350 8.02 -11.32 16.80
C SER A 350 7.92 -12.78 16.33
N SER A 351 6.72 -13.35 16.42
CA SER A 351 6.38 -14.61 15.75
C SER A 351 5.91 -14.39 14.30
N ILE A 352 5.98 -13.15 13.81
CA ILE A 352 5.45 -12.73 12.51
C ILE A 352 6.53 -12.96 11.44
N SER A 353 6.13 -13.52 10.29
CA SER A 353 7.01 -13.58 9.11
C SER A 353 7.05 -12.20 8.42
N PHE A 354 8.26 -11.70 8.21
CA PHE A 354 8.55 -10.47 7.46
C PHE A 354 9.26 -10.76 6.13
N ASP A 355 9.42 -12.02 5.77
CA ASP A 355 10.12 -12.47 4.58
C ASP A 355 9.20 -12.30 3.36
N VAL A 356 9.15 -11.07 2.84
CA VAL A 356 8.19 -10.64 1.80
C VAL A 356 8.34 -11.40 0.49
N TYR A 357 9.50 -11.99 0.27
CA TYR A 357 9.65 -12.95 -0.81
C TYR A 357 8.60 -14.05 -0.59
N GLN A 358 8.52 -14.76 0.53
CA GLN A 358 7.45 -15.74 0.84
C GLN A 358 6.04 -15.12 1.06
N LEU A 359 5.38 -14.71 -0.02
CA LEU A 359 4.12 -13.92 0.01
C LEU A 359 2.95 -14.60 0.74
N PHE A 360 2.84 -15.93 0.69
CA PHE A 360 1.74 -16.67 1.30
C PHE A 360 1.90 -16.90 2.82
N ASP A 361 3.09 -16.64 3.37
CA ASP A 361 3.34 -16.68 4.82
C ASP A 361 3.08 -15.31 5.48
N LEU A 362 2.77 -14.29 4.68
CA LEU A 362 2.49 -12.94 5.16
C LEU A 362 1.10 -12.88 5.80
N SER A 363 1.05 -12.33 6.99
CA SER A 363 -0.20 -12.12 7.73
C SER A 363 -0.65 -10.66 7.63
N ILE A 364 -1.88 -10.38 8.06
CA ILE A 364 -2.35 -8.99 8.26
C ILE A 364 -1.43 -8.21 9.21
N TYR A 365 -0.79 -8.89 10.17
CA TYR A 365 0.17 -8.30 11.10
C TYR A 365 1.47 -7.85 10.41
N THR A 366 1.88 -8.55 9.36
CA THR A 366 3.03 -8.15 8.52
C THR A 366 2.75 -6.82 7.82
N LEU A 367 1.53 -6.65 7.27
CA LEU A 367 1.09 -5.38 6.66
C LEU A 367 1.05 -4.24 7.69
N ILE A 368 0.55 -4.50 8.89
CA ILE A 368 0.56 -3.53 10.00
C ILE A 368 2.02 -3.15 10.35
N GLY A 369 2.92 -4.12 10.39
CA GLY A 369 4.36 -3.88 10.56
C GLY A 369 4.94 -2.93 9.50
N PHE A 370 4.60 -3.11 8.22
CA PHE A 370 5.03 -2.18 7.16
C PHE A 370 4.41 -0.79 7.29
N VAL A 371 3.17 -0.67 7.74
CA VAL A 371 2.56 0.63 8.05
C VAL A 371 3.33 1.33 9.18
N ILE A 372 3.69 0.60 10.24
CA ILE A 372 4.50 1.14 11.34
C ILE A 372 5.83 1.68 10.80
N ILE A 373 6.56 0.86 10.04
CA ILE A 373 7.86 1.25 9.46
C ILE A 373 7.71 2.47 8.55
N ALA A 374 6.70 2.49 7.68
CA ALA A 374 6.42 3.61 6.78
C ALA A 374 6.12 4.92 7.55
N LEU A 375 5.31 4.86 8.61
CA LEU A 375 5.00 6.01 9.46
C LEU A 375 6.26 6.56 10.14
N LEU A 376 7.10 5.66 10.69
CA LEU A 376 8.34 6.02 11.36
C LEU A 376 9.36 6.62 10.39
N LEU A 377 9.60 6.02 9.22
CA LEU A 377 10.48 6.57 8.19
C LEU A 377 9.99 7.92 7.65
N THR A 378 8.69 8.07 7.44
CA THR A 378 8.11 9.35 7.02
C THR A 378 8.26 10.42 8.09
N SER A 379 8.10 10.06 9.38
CA SER A 379 8.31 10.99 10.49
C SER A 379 9.77 11.49 10.56
N LEU A 380 10.74 10.61 10.30
CA LEU A 380 12.15 10.97 10.20
C LEU A 380 12.41 11.93 9.03
N PHE A 381 11.85 11.64 7.86
CA PHE A 381 11.95 12.52 6.70
C PHE A 381 11.39 13.92 7.00
N LEU A 382 10.20 14.01 7.59
CA LEU A 382 9.58 15.29 7.95
C LEU A 382 10.46 16.07 8.94
N PHE A 383 11.10 15.38 9.88
CA PHE A 383 11.99 16.01 10.85
C PHE A 383 13.24 16.59 10.18
N ILE A 384 13.96 15.77 9.40
CA ILE A 384 15.18 16.19 8.70
C ILE A 384 14.86 17.33 7.72
N ASP A 385 13.76 17.21 6.97
CA ASP A 385 13.32 18.21 6.00
C ASP A 385 12.99 19.56 6.66
N ARG A 386 12.33 19.55 7.82
CA ARG A 386 12.06 20.78 8.56
C ARG A 386 13.33 21.42 9.08
N ILE A 387 14.26 20.65 9.63
CA ILE A 387 15.56 21.14 10.10
C ILE A 387 16.33 21.78 8.92
N ALA A 388 16.41 21.09 7.79
CA ALA A 388 17.07 21.58 6.59
C ALA A 388 16.45 22.89 6.08
N TYR A 389 15.12 23.01 6.11
CA TYR A 389 14.41 24.24 5.75
C TYR A 389 14.76 25.41 6.67
N LEU A 390 14.86 25.19 7.99
CA LEU A 390 15.17 26.24 8.97
C LEU A 390 16.60 26.76 8.86
N ILE A 391 17.55 25.92 8.45
CA ILE A 391 18.98 26.26 8.40
C ILE A 391 19.37 26.88 7.05
N LYS A 392 18.57 26.69 5.99
CA LYS A 392 18.94 26.99 4.59
C LYS A 392 19.48 28.42 4.35
N GLU A 393 19.00 29.41 5.08
CA GLU A 393 19.39 30.83 4.95
C GLU A 393 20.53 31.25 5.89
N SER A 394 20.88 30.41 6.86
CA SER A 394 21.83 30.75 7.93
C SER A 394 23.27 30.28 7.67
N ILE A 395 23.47 29.16 6.96
CA ILE A 395 24.80 28.53 6.81
C ILE A 395 25.04 28.07 5.36
N GLN A 396 26.27 28.26 4.88
CA GLN A 396 26.71 27.68 3.61
C GLN A 396 26.76 26.15 3.68
N PHE A 397 26.05 25.48 2.77
CA PHE A 397 25.90 24.01 2.74
C PHE A 397 27.20 23.22 2.86
N LYS A 398 28.23 23.61 2.08
CA LYS A 398 29.52 22.92 2.09
C LYS A 398 30.15 22.92 3.49
N ARG A 399 30.07 24.04 4.20
CA ARG A 399 30.61 24.19 5.55
C ARG A 399 29.86 23.32 6.57
N LEU A 400 28.55 23.21 6.44
CA LEU A 400 27.74 22.34 7.29
C LEU A 400 28.12 20.86 7.11
N LEU A 401 28.22 20.37 5.87
CA LEU A 401 28.55 18.97 5.60
C LEU A 401 29.96 18.58 6.04
N ILE A 402 30.96 19.45 5.84
CA ILE A 402 32.35 19.21 6.25
C ILE A 402 32.47 18.95 7.76
N VAL A 403 31.63 19.60 8.57
CA VAL A 403 31.62 19.42 10.02
C VAL A 403 30.69 18.28 10.45
N LEU A 404 29.51 18.18 9.83
CA LEU A 404 28.48 17.24 10.25
C LEU A 404 28.83 15.78 9.94
N ILE A 405 29.40 15.49 8.77
CA ILE A 405 29.71 14.10 8.37
C ILE A 405 30.73 13.46 9.33
N PRO A 406 31.88 14.09 9.64
CA PRO A 406 32.82 13.54 10.63
C PRO A 406 32.19 13.38 12.02
N VAL A 407 31.39 14.34 12.48
CA VAL A 407 30.72 14.27 13.78
C VAL A 407 29.77 13.07 13.83
N LEU A 408 28.97 12.85 12.79
CA LEU A 408 28.08 11.69 12.70
C LEU A 408 28.87 10.38 12.66
N PHE A 409 29.99 10.33 11.94
CA PHE A 409 30.83 9.15 11.87
C PHE A 409 31.45 8.80 13.22
N VAL A 410 32.04 9.78 13.91
CA VAL A 410 32.59 9.61 15.27
C VAL A 410 31.50 9.17 16.24
N PHE A 411 30.33 9.81 16.19
CA PHE A 411 29.20 9.45 17.06
C PHE A 411 28.71 8.02 16.78
N SER A 412 28.64 7.61 15.50
CA SER A 412 28.27 6.25 15.11
C SER A 412 29.28 5.21 15.59
N ALA A 413 30.59 5.52 15.52
CA ALA A 413 31.64 4.65 16.03
C ALA A 413 31.53 4.50 17.57
N ILE A 414 31.30 5.60 18.29
CA ILE A 414 31.09 5.58 19.74
C ILE A 414 29.90 4.68 20.11
N ILE A 415 28.78 4.80 19.40
CA ILE A 415 27.58 3.98 19.66
C ILE A 415 27.83 2.51 19.36
N TYR A 416 28.53 2.21 18.26
CA TYR A 416 28.90 0.85 17.86
C TYR A 416 29.70 0.14 18.98
N PHE A 417 30.61 0.86 19.64
CA PHE A 417 31.40 0.33 20.74
C PHE A 417 30.65 0.27 22.09
N LEU A 418 29.75 1.21 22.38
CA LEU A 418 29.18 1.37 23.73
C LEU A 418 27.89 0.58 24.00
N ILE A 419 26.92 0.58 23.09
CA ILE A 419 25.52 0.21 23.44
C ILE A 419 24.85 -0.69 22.38
N TYR A 420 25.21 -0.58 21.11
CA TYR A 420 24.48 -1.28 20.04
C TYR A 420 25.33 -1.58 18.81
N LYS A 421 25.30 -2.82 18.33
CA LYS A 421 25.89 -3.22 17.03
C LYS A 421 25.01 -2.69 15.89
N ILE A 422 25.02 -1.37 15.67
CA ILE A 422 24.40 -0.76 14.48
C ILE A 422 25.18 -1.22 13.26
N ASP A 423 24.48 -1.68 12.23
CA ASP A 423 25.10 -2.01 10.97
C ASP A 423 25.53 -0.75 10.21
N PHE A 424 26.67 -0.84 9.51
CA PHE A 424 27.21 0.28 8.73
C PHE A 424 26.24 0.79 7.64
N VAL A 425 25.43 -0.12 7.07
CA VAL A 425 24.47 0.20 6.00
C VAL A 425 23.40 1.18 6.49
N SER A 426 22.93 1.03 7.73
CA SER A 426 21.96 1.91 8.36
C SER A 426 22.50 3.32 8.60
N VAL A 427 23.75 3.44 9.03
CA VAL A 427 24.41 4.76 9.17
C VAL A 427 24.57 5.43 7.81
N LEU A 428 25.00 4.68 6.80
CA LEU A 428 25.14 5.16 5.44
C LEU A 428 23.80 5.65 4.86
N PHE A 429 22.72 4.90 5.10
CA PHE A 429 21.36 5.29 4.71
C PHE A 429 20.98 6.66 5.28
N TYR A 430 21.19 6.89 6.58
CA TYR A 430 20.91 8.16 7.22
C TYR A 430 21.72 9.32 6.60
N ILE A 431 23.01 9.10 6.33
CA ILE A 431 23.87 10.11 5.72
C ILE A 431 23.40 10.45 4.29
N ILE A 432 23.04 9.44 3.48
CA ILE A 432 22.55 9.66 2.11
C ILE A 432 21.25 10.46 2.11
N ILE A 433 20.27 10.09 2.94
CA ILE A 433 18.99 10.81 2.99
C ILE A 433 19.15 12.24 3.51
N LEU A 434 20.04 12.44 4.49
CA LEU A 434 20.39 13.75 5.01
C LEU A 434 20.98 14.66 3.92
N ILE A 435 21.97 14.16 3.16
CA ILE A 435 22.60 14.90 2.06
C ILE A 435 21.56 15.22 0.98
N PHE A 436 20.73 14.24 0.62
CA PHE A 436 19.70 14.39 -0.42
C PHE A 436 18.65 15.45 -0.07
N ILE A 437 18.10 15.40 1.16
CA ILE A 437 17.12 16.37 1.65
C ILE A 437 17.73 17.77 1.72
N CYS A 438 18.93 17.89 2.31
CA CYS A 438 19.62 19.19 2.39
C CYS A 438 19.87 19.78 1.00
N TYR A 439 20.33 18.96 0.05
CA TYR A 439 20.56 19.40 -1.34
C TYR A 439 19.30 19.98 -1.99
N ILE A 440 18.15 19.33 -1.82
CA ILE A 440 16.87 19.81 -2.37
C ILE A 440 16.48 21.15 -1.75
N ARG A 441 16.53 21.26 -0.43
CA ARG A 441 16.09 22.47 0.29
C ARG A 441 17.00 23.67 0.08
N LEU A 442 18.31 23.45 -0.05
CA LEU A 442 19.26 24.53 -0.31
C LEU A 442 19.20 25.07 -1.73
N LYS A 443 18.76 24.27 -2.70
CA LYS A 443 18.46 24.76 -4.06
C LYS A 443 17.08 25.42 -4.18
N ASN A 444 16.36 25.63 -3.06
CA ASN A 444 14.97 26.10 -3.03
C ASN A 444 14.05 25.34 -4.00
N ARG A 445 14.31 24.03 -4.20
CA ARG A 445 13.48 23.16 -5.05
C ARG A 445 12.35 22.56 -4.22
N SER A 446 11.17 22.43 -4.83
CA SER A 446 10.07 21.64 -4.27
C SER A 446 10.26 20.16 -4.57
N TYR A 447 9.67 19.30 -3.74
CA TYR A 447 9.60 17.86 -4.00
C TYR A 447 8.68 17.59 -5.18
N SER A 448 9.27 17.41 -6.37
CA SER A 448 8.53 16.94 -7.54
C SER A 448 8.11 15.47 -7.36
N TYR A 449 7.02 15.06 -8.01
CA TYR A 449 6.54 13.67 -7.94
C TYR A 449 7.62 12.60 -8.20
N PRO A 450 8.52 12.73 -9.21
CA PRO A 450 9.62 11.78 -9.41
C PRO A 450 10.61 11.71 -8.25
N VAL A 451 10.88 12.84 -7.59
CA VAL A 451 11.76 12.90 -6.42
C VAL A 451 11.12 12.17 -5.25
N MET A 452 9.80 12.25 -5.09
CA MET A 452 9.07 11.49 -4.07
C MET A 452 9.10 9.98 -4.35
N ILE A 453 8.94 9.57 -5.62
CA ILE A 453 9.11 8.16 -6.01
C ILE A 453 10.51 7.66 -5.69
N LEU A 454 11.56 8.45 -5.99
CA LEU A 454 12.94 8.09 -5.66
C LEU A 454 13.15 7.95 -4.15
N LEU A 455 12.54 8.83 -3.35
CA LEU A 455 12.57 8.74 -1.88
C LEU A 455 11.88 7.46 -1.38
N LEU A 456 10.72 7.12 -1.94
CA LEU A 456 10.00 5.88 -1.61
C LEU A 456 10.80 4.64 -1.99
N LEU A 457 11.47 4.65 -3.15
CA LEU A 457 12.38 3.58 -3.56
C LEU A 457 13.53 3.43 -2.56
N PHE A 458 14.12 4.55 -2.14
CA PHE A 458 15.19 4.55 -1.13
C PHE A 458 14.73 3.99 0.22
N PHE A 459 13.51 4.33 0.66
CA PHE A 459 12.88 3.73 1.85
C PHE A 459 12.61 2.25 1.71
N ALA A 460 12.14 1.79 0.55
CA ALA A 460 11.91 0.39 0.28
C ALA A 460 13.23 -0.41 0.33
N ILE A 461 14.31 0.11 -0.30
CA ILE A 461 15.65 -0.49 -0.24
C ILE A 461 16.13 -0.64 1.20
N PHE A 462 16.05 0.43 2.00
CA PHE A 462 16.44 0.37 3.41
C PHE A 462 15.62 -0.63 4.21
N THR A 463 14.30 -0.65 3.99
CA THR A 463 13.39 -1.59 4.66
C THR A 463 13.78 -3.03 4.37
N VAL A 464 14.04 -3.37 3.11
CA VAL A 464 14.45 -4.72 2.70
C VAL A 464 15.79 -5.09 3.32
N LEU A 465 16.80 -4.21 3.26
CA LEU A 465 18.14 -4.52 3.80
C LEU A 465 18.11 -4.81 5.30
N VAL A 466 17.33 -4.02 6.07
CA VAL A 466 17.16 -4.26 7.51
C VAL A 466 16.37 -5.55 7.77
N ILE A 467 15.33 -5.83 6.98
CA ILE A 467 14.56 -7.09 7.09
C ILE A 467 15.46 -8.28 6.82
N THR A 468 16.15 -8.33 5.68
CA THR A 468 17.01 -9.46 5.33
C THR A 468 18.10 -9.71 6.37
N ALA A 469 18.75 -8.64 6.87
CA ALA A 469 19.76 -8.78 7.92
C ALA A 469 19.17 -9.27 9.25
N SER A 470 17.99 -8.77 9.64
CA SER A 470 17.33 -9.13 10.91
C SER A 470 16.71 -10.53 10.85
N SER A 471 16.08 -10.91 9.73
CA SER A 471 15.55 -12.25 9.47
C SER A 471 16.67 -13.28 9.48
N LYS A 472 17.81 -13.01 8.83
CA LYS A 472 18.97 -13.91 8.86
C LYS A 472 19.45 -14.16 10.30
N LYS A 473 19.54 -13.10 11.12
CA LYS A 473 19.92 -13.23 12.53
C LYS A 473 18.88 -14.01 13.34
N LYS A 474 17.59 -13.76 13.11
CA LYS A 474 16.49 -14.49 13.76
C LYS A 474 16.53 -15.98 13.43
N ASP A 475 16.72 -16.31 12.16
CA ASP A 475 16.82 -17.69 11.68
C ASP A 475 18.05 -18.40 12.25
N GLN A 476 19.20 -17.73 12.36
CA GLN A 476 20.38 -18.28 13.04
C GLN A 476 20.11 -18.64 14.51
N GLU A 477 19.48 -17.75 15.28
CA GLU A 477 19.13 -18.03 16.68
C GLU A 477 18.07 -19.14 16.80
N THR A 478 17.11 -19.18 15.87
CA THR A 478 16.08 -20.23 15.83
C THR A 478 16.71 -21.60 15.53
N ARG A 479 17.61 -21.69 14.54
CA ARG A 479 18.33 -22.92 14.21
C ARG A 479 19.21 -23.43 15.34
N LYS A 480 19.84 -22.55 16.13
CA LYS A 480 20.58 -22.95 17.35
C LYS A 480 19.67 -23.65 18.36
N VAL A 481 18.48 -23.12 18.60
CA VAL A 481 17.52 -23.77 19.51
C VAL A 481 17.05 -25.11 18.93
N LEU A 482 16.77 -25.17 17.63
CA LEU A 482 16.33 -26.41 16.97
C LEU A 482 17.39 -27.50 16.99
N VAL A 483 18.65 -27.17 16.72
CA VAL A 483 19.74 -28.17 16.70
C VAL A 483 20.04 -28.72 18.08
N VAL A 484 19.94 -27.88 19.13
CA VAL A 484 20.05 -28.35 20.53
C VAL A 484 18.89 -29.28 20.87
N ASN A 485 17.67 -28.98 20.42
CA ASN A 485 16.53 -29.89 20.60
C ASN A 485 16.70 -31.20 19.82
N LEU A 486 17.29 -31.18 18.62
CA LEU A 486 17.61 -32.37 17.83
C LEU A 486 18.75 -33.20 18.44
N ALA A 487 19.71 -32.54 19.09
CA ALA A 487 20.79 -33.19 19.83
C ALA A 487 20.31 -33.84 21.14
N ASN A 488 19.12 -33.48 21.61
CA ASN A 488 18.56 -34.04 22.83
C ASN A 488 17.97 -35.42 22.49
N GLU A 489 18.76 -36.46 22.70
CA GLU A 489 18.39 -37.86 22.42
C GLU A 489 17.42 -38.44 23.47
N HIS A 490 17.11 -37.66 24.50
CA HIS A 490 16.17 -38.01 25.56
C HIS A 490 14.81 -37.37 25.31
N ASP A 491 13.79 -38.20 25.17
CA ASP A 491 12.41 -37.76 25.18
C ASP A 491 11.89 -37.62 26.61
N GLN A 492 12.07 -36.43 27.18
CA GLN A 492 11.69 -36.13 28.56
C GLN A 492 10.20 -36.41 28.88
N ILE A 493 9.31 -36.25 27.89
CA ILE A 493 7.88 -36.53 28.10
C ILE A 493 7.66 -38.04 28.12
N ALA A 494 8.27 -38.78 27.18
CA ALA A 494 8.24 -40.25 27.23
C ALA A 494 8.79 -40.75 28.55
N GLU A 495 9.94 -40.26 29.01
CA GLU A 495 10.58 -40.71 30.26
C GLU A 495 9.69 -40.47 31.48
N MET A 496 9.06 -39.29 31.56
CA MET A 496 8.10 -38.97 32.63
C MET A 496 6.88 -39.90 32.58
N LEU A 497 6.35 -40.19 31.38
CA LEU A 497 5.21 -41.10 31.23
C LEU A 497 5.60 -42.54 31.56
N LEU A 498 6.78 -43.00 31.12
CA LEU A 498 7.32 -44.35 31.36
C LEU A 498 7.51 -44.64 32.84
N GLU A 499 7.84 -43.63 33.66
CA GLU A 499 7.88 -43.80 35.12
C GLU A 499 6.52 -44.25 35.67
N SER A 500 5.45 -43.58 35.24
CA SER A 500 4.09 -43.91 35.68
C SER A 500 3.59 -45.23 35.07
N THR A 501 3.96 -45.51 33.82
CA THR A 501 3.57 -46.71 33.08
C THR A 501 4.23 -47.95 33.65
N ALA A 502 5.53 -47.90 33.97
CA ALA A 502 6.26 -49.02 34.55
C ALA A 502 5.60 -49.54 35.84
N LYS A 503 5.20 -48.64 36.74
CA LYS A 503 4.52 -48.98 38.00
C LYS A 503 3.13 -49.62 37.79
N LYS A 504 2.46 -49.31 36.68
CA LYS A 504 1.16 -49.91 36.32
C LYS A 504 1.33 -51.31 35.74
N ILE A 505 2.29 -51.49 34.81
CA ILE A 505 2.60 -52.79 34.20
C ILE A 505 3.02 -53.81 35.25
N GLU A 506 3.86 -53.40 36.23
CA GLU A 506 4.33 -54.29 37.31
C GLU A 506 3.18 -54.83 38.19
N LYS A 507 2.03 -54.15 38.23
CA LYS A 507 0.85 -54.52 39.04
C LYS A 507 -0.32 -55.04 38.21
N ASP A 508 -0.17 -55.19 36.90
CA ASP A 508 -1.25 -55.61 36.02
C ASP A 508 -1.49 -57.12 36.12
N SER A 509 -2.64 -57.50 36.68
CA SER A 509 -3.05 -58.90 36.81
C SER A 509 -3.24 -59.59 35.45
N VAL A 510 -3.67 -58.88 34.42
CA VAL A 510 -3.91 -59.45 33.09
C VAL A 510 -2.58 -59.83 32.43
N VAL A 511 -1.58 -58.95 32.51
CA VAL A 511 -0.22 -59.25 32.01
C VAL A 511 0.37 -60.44 32.76
N ILE A 512 0.24 -60.48 34.09
CA ILE A 512 0.73 -61.60 34.92
C ILE A 512 0.06 -62.92 34.54
N ASP A 513 -1.24 -62.92 34.24
CA ASP A 513 -1.96 -64.15 33.86
C ASP A 513 -1.60 -64.60 32.44
N LEU A 514 -1.47 -63.68 31.48
CA LEU A 514 -1.07 -64.01 30.10
C LEU A 514 0.35 -64.58 30.02
N LEU A 515 1.27 -64.11 30.88
CA LEU A 515 2.66 -64.60 30.97
C LEU A 515 2.77 -66.07 31.40
N SER A 516 1.71 -66.67 31.97
CA SER A 516 1.71 -68.08 32.37
C SER A 516 1.84 -69.06 31.20
N ASN A 517 1.45 -68.65 29.98
CA ASN A 517 1.62 -69.39 28.73
C ASN A 517 2.07 -68.44 27.61
N TYR A 518 3.20 -67.77 27.82
CA TYR A 518 3.68 -66.70 26.94
C TYR A 518 3.93 -67.16 25.50
N ILE A 519 4.29 -68.42 25.25
CA ILE A 519 4.57 -68.93 23.89
C ILE A 519 3.33 -68.83 22.98
N GLN A 520 2.13 -69.05 23.52
CA GLN A 520 0.88 -68.93 22.76
C GLN A 520 0.25 -67.53 22.88
N ASN A 521 0.60 -66.78 23.93
CA ASN A 521 -0.05 -65.50 24.28
C ASN A 521 0.81 -64.27 23.95
N GLU A 522 1.96 -64.40 23.31
CA GLU A 522 2.85 -63.27 23.00
C GLU A 522 2.11 -62.15 22.24
N GLY A 523 1.32 -62.51 21.23
CA GLY A 523 0.46 -61.55 20.51
C GLY A 523 -0.55 -60.84 21.41
N ALA A 524 -1.22 -61.59 22.30
CA ALA A 524 -2.19 -61.03 23.24
C ALA A 524 -1.56 -60.12 24.30
N ILE A 525 -0.33 -60.43 24.75
CA ILE A 525 0.45 -59.57 25.66
C ILE A 525 0.81 -58.26 24.95
N LEU A 526 1.27 -58.34 23.70
CA LEU A 526 1.60 -57.16 22.90
C LEU A 526 0.38 -56.26 22.71
N GLU A 527 -0.76 -56.83 22.31
CA GLU A 527 -2.01 -56.10 22.09
C GLU A 527 -2.51 -55.42 23.37
N HIS A 528 -2.53 -56.15 24.49
CA HIS A 528 -2.95 -55.61 25.79
C HIS A 528 -2.05 -54.45 26.26
N LEU A 529 -0.73 -54.59 26.11
CA LEU A 529 0.22 -53.53 26.45
C LEU A 529 0.07 -52.30 25.53
N GLN A 530 -0.14 -52.54 24.24
CA GLN A 530 -0.32 -51.47 23.26
C GLN A 530 -1.59 -50.66 23.52
N MET A 531 -2.72 -51.32 23.77
CA MET A 531 -4.01 -50.67 24.02
C MET A 531 -4.05 -49.92 25.35
N ASN A 532 -3.50 -50.49 26.43
CA ASN A 532 -3.69 -49.96 27.79
C ASN A 532 -2.56 -49.05 28.27
N TYR A 533 -1.34 -49.20 27.75
CA TYR A 533 -0.15 -48.52 28.28
C TYR A 533 0.63 -47.71 27.26
N PHE A 534 0.73 -48.20 26.02
CA PHE A 534 1.53 -47.58 24.96
C PHE A 534 0.70 -46.92 23.87
N GLY A 535 -0.55 -46.53 24.19
CA GLY A 535 -1.38 -45.66 23.38
C GLY A 535 -1.03 -44.17 23.52
N GLY A 536 -1.66 -43.32 22.69
CA GLY A 536 -1.52 -41.87 22.76
C GLY A 536 -0.11 -41.37 22.41
N TYR A 537 0.64 -40.87 23.40
CA TYR A 537 1.97 -40.27 23.19
C TYR A 537 2.99 -41.29 22.64
N PHE A 538 2.89 -42.56 23.03
CA PHE A 538 3.84 -43.61 22.66
C PHE A 538 3.65 -44.17 21.24
N ILE A 539 2.66 -43.70 20.48
CA ILE A 539 2.42 -44.12 19.08
C ILE A 539 3.63 -43.88 18.16
N LYS A 540 4.48 -42.91 18.52
CA LYS A 540 5.73 -42.62 17.81
C LYS A 540 6.85 -43.63 18.07
N TYR A 541 6.62 -44.60 18.95
CA TYR A 541 7.52 -45.72 19.20
C TYR A 541 6.94 -46.99 18.57
N LYS A 542 7.82 -47.85 18.10
CA LYS A 542 7.51 -49.24 17.77
C LYS A 542 7.66 -50.03 19.06
N LEU A 543 6.54 -50.58 19.54
CA LEU A 543 6.53 -51.48 20.68
C LEU A 543 6.97 -52.87 20.21
N GLN A 544 7.97 -53.42 20.88
CA GLN A 544 8.34 -54.82 20.77
C GLN A 544 8.42 -55.40 22.17
N ILE A 545 7.99 -56.65 22.31
CA ILE A 545 8.10 -57.38 23.55
C ILE A 545 8.97 -58.59 23.34
N SER A 546 9.65 -59.02 24.39
CA SER A 546 10.34 -60.29 24.43
C SER A 546 10.20 -60.85 25.82
N VAL A 547 9.63 -62.05 25.92
CA VAL A 547 9.47 -62.75 27.19
C VAL A 547 10.59 -63.78 27.30
N CYS A 548 11.38 -63.71 28.37
CA CYS A 548 12.47 -64.64 28.64
C CYS A 548 12.24 -65.39 29.96
N ASP A 549 12.18 -66.72 29.90
CA ASP A 549 12.46 -67.58 31.06
C ASP A 549 13.99 -67.76 31.21
N SER A 550 14.43 -68.14 32.39
CA SER A 550 15.79 -68.54 32.78
C SER A 550 16.44 -69.63 31.89
N ILE A 551 15.66 -70.38 31.11
CA ILE A 551 16.14 -71.46 30.22
C ILE A 551 16.05 -71.10 28.73
N ASP A 552 15.47 -69.96 28.37
CA ASP A 552 15.22 -69.61 26.98
C ASP A 552 16.49 -69.16 26.25
N ASN A 553 16.58 -69.55 24.97
CA ASN A 553 17.65 -69.18 24.07
C ASN A 553 17.10 -68.42 22.87
N LEU A 554 17.79 -67.34 22.50
CA LEU A 554 17.56 -66.56 21.28
C LEU A 554 18.50 -67.06 20.18
N THR A 555 18.01 -67.06 18.94
CA THR A 555 18.82 -67.34 17.75
C THR A 555 19.08 -66.01 17.05
N LEU A 556 20.34 -65.58 17.00
CA LEU A 556 20.76 -64.36 16.32
C LEU A 556 21.23 -64.70 14.91
N ASP A 557 20.58 -64.13 13.89
CA ASP A 557 21.03 -64.23 12.51
C ASP A 557 21.95 -63.04 12.17
N LEU A 558 23.25 -63.31 12.05
CA LEU A 558 24.27 -62.30 11.71
C LEU A 558 24.54 -62.26 10.20
N GLY A 559 23.65 -62.82 9.37
CA GLY A 559 23.72 -62.86 7.91
C GLY A 559 24.65 -63.96 7.38
N ASN A 560 25.80 -64.19 8.03
CA ASN A 560 26.75 -65.26 7.67
C ASN A 560 26.82 -66.41 8.70
N SER A 561 26.18 -66.26 9.86
CA SER A 561 26.17 -67.26 10.93
C SER A 561 24.99 -67.06 11.88
N THR A 562 24.44 -68.16 12.39
CA THR A 562 23.46 -68.16 13.48
C THR A 562 24.13 -68.48 14.81
N GLU A 563 24.06 -67.56 15.77
CA GLU A 563 24.52 -67.77 17.15
C GLU A 563 23.33 -67.99 18.09
N ILE A 564 23.48 -68.91 19.05
CA ILE A 564 22.48 -69.17 20.09
C ILE A 564 22.97 -68.54 21.40
N VAL A 565 22.18 -67.62 21.95
CA VAL A 565 22.49 -66.89 23.19
C VAL A 565 21.33 -66.98 24.18
N HIS A 566 21.62 -67.03 25.47
CA HIS A 566 20.58 -67.02 26.51
C HIS A 566 19.77 -65.72 26.48
N CYS A 567 18.44 -65.83 26.43
CA CYS A 567 17.50 -64.72 26.21
C CYS A 567 17.67 -63.59 27.23
N TYR A 568 17.60 -63.93 28.53
CA TYR A 568 17.78 -62.95 29.61
C TYR A 568 19.16 -62.30 29.57
N SER A 569 20.21 -63.10 29.39
CA SER A 569 21.60 -62.61 29.39
C SER A 569 21.87 -61.66 28.23
N PHE A 570 21.25 -61.88 27.07
CA PHE A 570 21.36 -60.99 25.91
C PHE A 570 20.85 -59.58 26.24
N PHE A 571 19.58 -59.43 26.63
CA PHE A 571 19.00 -58.13 26.94
C PHE A 571 19.63 -57.48 28.19
N ASN A 572 19.98 -58.28 29.20
CA ASN A 572 20.65 -57.75 30.39
C ASN A 572 22.05 -57.22 30.07
N ASN A 573 22.84 -57.93 29.24
CA ASN A 573 24.12 -57.40 28.77
C ASN A 573 23.92 -56.13 27.94
N TYR A 574 22.89 -56.10 27.10
CA TYR A 574 22.56 -54.92 26.30
C TYR A 574 22.24 -53.68 27.18
N ILE A 575 21.48 -53.86 28.27
CA ILE A 575 21.24 -52.81 29.27
C ILE A 575 22.53 -52.40 29.99
N VAL A 576 23.40 -53.35 30.35
CA VAL A 576 24.64 -53.04 31.10
C VAL A 576 25.67 -52.31 30.22
N THR A 577 25.75 -52.64 28.93
CA THR A 577 26.73 -52.05 28.02
C THR A 577 26.28 -50.72 27.42
N GLN A 578 24.98 -50.54 27.16
CA GLN A 578 24.44 -49.38 26.44
C GLN A 578 23.33 -48.62 27.20
N GLY A 579 22.87 -49.13 28.35
CA GLY A 579 21.69 -48.60 29.04
C GLY A 579 21.98 -47.63 30.17
N THR A 580 21.22 -46.54 30.21
CA THR A 580 21.13 -45.59 31.33
C THR A 580 19.76 -45.69 31.97
N LYS A 581 19.71 -45.94 33.29
CA LYS A 581 18.43 -46.17 33.99
C LYS A 581 17.66 -44.86 34.18
N LEU A 582 16.36 -44.87 33.84
CA LEU A 582 15.47 -43.74 34.11
C LEU A 582 15.15 -43.63 35.61
N GLN A 583 15.02 -42.40 36.11
CA GLN A 583 14.71 -42.17 37.53
C GLN A 583 13.35 -42.79 37.89
N ASN A 584 13.31 -43.54 39.00
CA ASN A 584 12.10 -44.17 39.56
C ASN A 584 11.31 -45.08 38.59
N SER A 585 11.98 -45.63 37.57
CA SER A 585 11.38 -46.50 36.55
C SER A 585 12.20 -47.78 36.33
N ASN A 586 11.56 -48.79 35.73
CA ASN A 586 12.19 -50.02 35.26
C ASN A 586 12.61 -49.95 33.78
N PHE A 587 12.49 -48.76 33.18
CA PHE A 587 13.00 -48.47 31.83
C PHE A 587 14.42 -47.93 31.84
N TYR A 588 15.15 -48.25 30.79
CA TYR A 588 16.50 -47.80 30.50
C TYR A 588 16.50 -47.13 29.13
N PHE A 589 17.11 -45.95 29.03
CA PHE A 589 17.44 -45.35 27.74
C PHE A 589 18.69 -46.05 27.19
N LEU A 590 18.63 -46.55 25.97
CA LEU A 590 19.76 -47.18 25.29
C LEU A 590 20.40 -46.19 24.31
N ASP A 591 21.69 -45.93 24.48
CA ASP A 591 22.48 -45.12 23.53
C ASP A 591 22.81 -45.97 22.29
N ASN A 592 21.79 -46.13 21.45
CA ASN A 592 21.88 -46.88 20.21
C ASN A 592 22.40 -45.94 19.13
N VAL A 593 23.64 -46.18 18.70
CA VAL A 593 24.41 -45.35 17.73
C VAL A 593 23.72 -45.19 16.35
N ASN A 594 22.59 -45.83 16.13
CA ASN A 594 21.79 -45.81 14.90
C ASN A 594 20.85 -44.59 14.78
N GLY A 595 20.81 -43.69 15.77
CA GLY A 595 19.97 -42.48 15.73
C GLY A 595 18.49 -42.73 16.01
N ILE A 596 18.15 -43.88 16.61
CA ILE A 596 16.84 -44.22 17.12
C ILE A 596 16.87 -44.11 18.65
N ILE A 597 15.93 -43.37 19.23
CA ILE A 597 15.73 -43.31 20.68
C ILE A 597 15.10 -44.63 21.10
N THR A 598 15.86 -45.48 21.78
CA THR A 598 15.35 -46.75 22.30
C THR A 598 15.20 -46.70 23.81
N TYR A 599 14.00 -47.02 24.30
CA TYR A 599 13.77 -47.31 25.71
C TYR A 599 13.51 -48.80 25.90
N LEU A 600 14.26 -49.42 26.80
CA LEU A 600 14.11 -50.84 27.14
C LEU A 600 13.66 -50.99 28.59
N GLY A 601 12.45 -51.52 28.77
CA GLY A 601 11.86 -51.86 30.06
C GLY A 601 12.20 -53.28 30.46
N GLN A 602 12.58 -53.49 31.73
CA GLN A 602 12.83 -54.81 32.30
C GLN A 602 11.89 -55.06 33.47
N PHE A 603 10.94 -55.99 33.32
CA PHE A 603 9.97 -56.35 34.34
C PHE A 603 10.14 -57.81 34.74
N LYS A 604 10.24 -58.08 36.04
CA LYS A 604 10.42 -59.44 36.56
C LYS A 604 9.18 -59.86 37.32
N PHE A 605 8.63 -61.02 36.94
CA PHE A 605 7.42 -61.56 37.52
C PHE A 605 7.67 -62.93 38.14
N ARG A 606 7.07 -63.17 39.31
CA ARG A 606 7.16 -64.45 40.02
C ARG A 606 5.79 -64.82 40.59
N LYS A 607 5.21 -65.92 40.09
CA LYS A 607 3.99 -66.55 40.64
C LYS A 607 4.39 -67.81 41.42
N GLN A 608 3.68 -68.16 42.49
CA GLN A 608 3.96 -69.38 43.28
C GLN A 608 3.85 -70.68 42.47
N GLU A 609 3.08 -70.65 41.37
CA GLU A 609 2.85 -71.78 40.46
C GLU A 609 3.91 -71.88 39.34
N TRP A 610 4.76 -70.87 39.16
CA TRP A 610 5.83 -70.89 38.15
C TRP A 610 7.11 -71.46 38.76
N ASN A 611 7.74 -72.40 38.06
CA ASN A 611 9.00 -72.99 38.51
C ASN A 611 10.17 -71.99 38.45
N ASN A 612 10.09 -70.99 37.56
CA ASN A 612 11.15 -70.03 37.31
C ASN A 612 10.63 -68.57 37.32
N GLU A 613 11.56 -67.62 37.44
CA GLU A 613 11.29 -66.19 37.27
C GLU A 613 11.20 -65.85 35.78
N VAL A 614 10.10 -65.23 35.36
CA VAL A 614 9.89 -64.81 33.97
C VAL A 614 10.16 -63.32 33.86
N SER A 615 11.01 -62.94 32.91
CA SER A 615 11.33 -61.55 32.62
C SER A 615 10.65 -61.08 31.34
N LEU A 616 9.86 -60.02 31.43
CA LEU A 616 9.28 -59.32 30.29
C LEU A 616 10.18 -58.13 29.94
N PHE A 617 10.74 -58.16 28.73
CA PHE A 617 11.44 -57.04 28.12
C PHE A 617 10.48 -56.30 27.21
N VAL A 618 10.41 -54.98 27.39
CA VAL A 618 9.56 -54.09 26.59
C VAL A 618 10.45 -53.07 25.89
N SER A 619 10.67 -53.24 24.59
CA SER A 619 11.42 -52.29 23.78
C SER A 619 10.48 -51.27 23.14
N LEU A 620 10.88 -50.01 23.20
CA LEU A 620 10.25 -48.89 22.54
C LEU A 620 11.31 -48.21 21.67
N ASP A 621 11.32 -48.56 20.40
CA ASP A 621 12.20 -47.94 19.42
C ASP A 621 11.47 -46.76 18.80
N SER A 622 12.02 -45.54 18.89
CA SER A 622 11.42 -44.41 18.20
C SER A 622 11.36 -44.73 16.72
N LYS A 623 10.19 -44.63 16.11
CA LYS A 623 10.09 -44.68 14.66
C LYS A 623 11.01 -43.58 14.14
N LEU A 624 11.92 -43.91 13.22
CA LEU A 624 12.75 -42.91 12.55
C LEU A 624 11.78 -41.84 12.06
N ILE A 625 11.88 -40.63 12.63
CA ILE A 625 11.17 -39.46 12.13
C ILE A 625 11.92 -39.01 10.87
N THR A 626 12.13 -39.93 9.93
CA THR A 626 12.05 -39.52 8.54
C THR A 626 10.65 -38.95 8.43
N GLN A 627 10.56 -37.70 8.01
CA GLN A 627 9.30 -37.13 7.53
C GLN A 627 8.87 -37.99 6.34
N GLU A 628 8.30 -39.15 6.62
CA GLU A 628 7.65 -39.97 5.61
C GLU A 628 6.52 -39.09 5.11
N LEU A 629 6.71 -38.59 3.89
CA LEU A 629 5.67 -37.98 3.08
C LEU A 629 4.46 -38.91 3.14
N GLY A 630 3.44 -38.51 3.91
CA GLY A 630 2.31 -39.38 4.22
C GLY A 630 1.88 -39.42 5.69
N TYR A 631 2.60 -38.80 6.64
CA TYR A 631 1.98 -38.49 7.94
C TYR A 631 1.19 -37.18 7.80
N PRO A 632 -0.15 -37.19 7.68
CA PRO A 632 -0.88 -35.96 7.45
C PRO A 632 -0.77 -35.10 8.72
N GLU A 633 -0.61 -33.77 8.58
CA GLU A 633 -0.69 -32.83 9.71
C GLU A 633 -1.93 -33.08 10.59
N LEU A 634 -2.97 -33.65 9.96
CA LEU A 634 -4.18 -34.20 10.55
C LEU A 634 -3.95 -35.11 11.77
N LEU A 635 -2.85 -35.85 11.85
CA LEU A 635 -2.58 -36.82 12.93
C LEU A 635 -1.66 -36.26 14.04
N LEU A 636 -1.13 -35.04 13.87
CA LEU A 636 -0.25 -34.37 14.81
C LEU A 636 -1.06 -33.46 15.75
N ASP A 637 -0.89 -33.64 17.07
CA ASP A 637 -1.42 -32.72 18.08
C ASP A 637 -0.62 -31.41 18.05
N LYS A 638 -1.29 -30.26 18.20
CA LYS A 638 -0.67 -28.94 18.34
C LYS A 638 0.39 -28.86 19.46
N ARG A 639 0.33 -29.73 20.47
CA ARG A 639 1.33 -29.84 21.55
C ARG A 639 2.63 -30.52 21.11
N LEU A 640 2.62 -31.22 19.98
CA LEU A 640 3.78 -31.90 19.37
C LEU A 640 4.45 -31.07 18.26
N ALA A 641 4.09 -29.77 18.13
CA ALA A 641 4.47 -28.86 17.05
C ALA A 641 5.99 -28.58 16.87
N VAL A 642 6.87 -29.21 17.66
CA VAL A 642 8.32 -29.14 17.40
C VAL A 642 8.67 -29.83 16.07
N SER A 643 7.91 -30.85 15.66
CA SER A 643 8.12 -31.55 14.38
C SER A 643 7.74 -30.71 13.15
N THR A 644 6.81 -29.76 13.27
CA THR A 644 6.38 -28.88 12.17
C THR A 644 7.36 -27.75 11.89
N ILE A 645 8.21 -27.36 12.83
CA ILE A 645 9.26 -26.35 12.58
C ILE A 645 10.45 -26.99 11.84
N LEU A 646 10.69 -28.29 12.06
CA LEU A 646 11.76 -29.05 11.40
C LEU A 646 11.47 -29.37 9.93
N SER A 647 10.24 -29.19 9.42
CA SER A 647 9.92 -29.41 8.00
C SER A 647 10.53 -28.37 7.06
N ASP A 648 10.86 -27.19 7.58
CA ASP A 648 11.47 -26.12 6.77
C ASP A 648 12.99 -26.28 6.61
N TYR A 649 13.59 -27.23 7.34
CA TYR A 649 15.03 -27.44 7.38
C TYR A 649 15.39 -28.86 6.94
N SER A 650 16.53 -28.99 6.27
CA SER A 650 17.18 -30.29 6.12
C SER A 650 18.14 -30.49 7.29
N TYR A 651 18.32 -31.72 7.76
CA TYR A 651 19.33 -32.00 8.77
C TYR A 651 20.02 -33.34 8.56
N ALA A 652 21.22 -33.47 9.12
CA ALA A 652 21.99 -34.71 9.15
C ALA A 652 22.75 -34.86 10.45
N LYS A 653 22.97 -36.10 10.88
CA LYS A 653 23.83 -36.45 12.00
C LYS A 653 25.04 -37.20 11.47
N TYR A 654 26.23 -36.74 11.84
CA TYR A 654 27.50 -37.38 11.58
C TYR A 654 28.08 -37.92 12.88
N ARG A 655 28.65 -39.12 12.85
CA ARG A 655 29.46 -39.67 13.94
C ARG A 655 30.77 -40.22 13.37
N ASN A 656 31.91 -39.88 13.98
CA ASN A 656 33.23 -40.22 13.46
C ASN A 656 33.40 -39.84 11.97
N ASN A 657 32.83 -38.70 11.58
CA ASN A 657 32.77 -38.17 10.22
C ASN A 657 31.95 -38.98 9.22
N GLU A 658 31.26 -40.05 9.62
CA GLU A 658 30.35 -40.82 8.79
C GLU A 658 28.89 -40.40 9.02
N LEU A 659 28.13 -40.28 7.93
CA LEU A 659 26.72 -39.94 7.95
C LEU A 659 25.90 -41.10 8.56
N ILE A 660 25.23 -40.84 9.68
CA ILE A 660 24.37 -41.81 10.38
C ILE A 660 22.93 -41.66 9.92
N THR A 661 22.38 -40.44 9.97
CA THR A 661 21.00 -40.15 9.57
C THR A 661 20.89 -38.83 8.84
N ARG A 662 19.87 -38.71 7.98
CA ARG A 662 19.56 -37.50 7.21
C ARG A 662 18.06 -37.33 7.01
N SER A 663 17.62 -36.09 6.86
CA SER A 663 16.23 -35.72 6.57
C SER A 663 16.19 -34.40 5.78
N GLY A 664 15.15 -34.20 4.99
CA GLY A 664 14.94 -33.02 4.14
C GLY A 664 15.47 -33.14 2.70
N GLU A 665 15.43 -32.02 1.97
CA GLU A 665 15.76 -31.95 0.54
C GLU A 665 17.26 -31.85 0.25
N PHE A 666 18.09 -31.43 1.22
CA PHE A 666 19.53 -31.25 1.01
C PHE A 666 20.29 -32.58 0.92
N THR A 667 21.13 -32.72 -0.10
CA THR A 667 21.94 -33.93 -0.32
C THR A 667 23.21 -33.90 0.53
N TYR A 668 23.17 -34.55 1.69
CA TYR A 668 24.33 -34.74 2.56
C TYR A 668 25.33 -35.76 1.99
N GLN A 669 26.62 -35.43 2.05
CA GLN A 669 27.70 -36.33 1.67
C GLN A 669 27.86 -37.45 2.71
N ARG A 670 28.27 -38.65 2.27
CA ARG A 670 28.49 -39.80 3.18
C ARG A 670 29.55 -39.50 4.25
N THR A 671 30.58 -38.76 3.88
CA THR A 671 31.61 -38.26 4.78
C THR A 671 31.46 -36.76 4.96
N MET A 672 31.73 -36.27 6.16
CA MET A 672 31.64 -34.84 6.44
C MET A 672 32.68 -34.04 5.61
N PRO A 673 32.27 -32.98 4.89
CA PRO A 673 33.17 -32.11 4.13
C PRO A 673 34.23 -31.46 5.03
N GLU A 674 35.45 -31.32 4.52
CA GLU A 674 36.53 -30.67 5.28
C GLU A 674 36.21 -29.21 5.67
N SER A 675 35.44 -28.51 4.84
CA SER A 675 35.00 -27.13 5.08
C SER A 675 34.04 -26.97 6.25
N TRP A 676 33.49 -28.07 6.79
CA TRP A 676 32.54 -28.07 7.89
C TRP A 676 33.19 -28.36 9.25
N PHE A 677 34.48 -28.73 9.29
CA PHE A 677 35.19 -28.93 10.55
C PHE A 677 35.45 -27.60 11.26
N SER A 678 35.05 -27.51 12.52
CA SER A 678 35.31 -26.38 13.40
C SER A 678 35.48 -26.84 14.85
N ASN A 679 36.25 -26.07 15.62
CA ASN A 679 36.36 -26.25 17.08
C ASN A 679 35.28 -25.48 17.86
N GLU A 680 34.47 -24.68 17.16
CA GLU A 680 33.35 -23.96 17.78
C GLU A 680 32.15 -24.89 18.01
N GLU A 681 31.44 -24.68 19.13
CA GLU A 681 30.22 -25.44 19.45
C GLU A 681 29.14 -25.25 18.37
N PHE A 682 28.99 -24.02 17.88
CA PHE A 682 28.11 -23.68 16.76
C PHE A 682 28.93 -23.04 15.64
N TYR A 683 28.93 -23.65 14.47
CA TYR A 683 29.65 -23.15 13.30
C TYR A 683 28.68 -22.92 12.13
N PHE A 684 28.67 -21.71 11.58
CA PHE A 684 27.88 -21.39 10.41
C PHE A 684 28.78 -21.31 9.18
N THR A 685 28.40 -22.04 8.14
CA THR A 685 29.04 -21.99 6.82
C THR A 685 27.98 -21.88 5.74
N ASN A 686 28.35 -21.43 4.55
CA ASN A 686 27.45 -21.37 3.42
C ASN A 686 28.06 -21.99 2.19
N ASP A 687 27.21 -22.69 1.44
CA ASP A 687 27.44 -22.98 0.05
C ASP A 687 26.61 -21.98 -0.78
N ASN A 688 26.89 -21.81 -2.08
CA ASN A 688 26.19 -20.81 -2.91
C ASN A 688 24.64 -20.92 -2.92
N LEU A 689 24.08 -22.04 -2.47
CA LEU A 689 22.63 -22.32 -2.45
C LEU A 689 22.06 -22.55 -1.04
N TYR A 690 22.88 -22.95 -0.06
CA TYR A 690 22.43 -23.37 1.27
C TYR A 690 23.29 -22.76 2.38
N ASP A 691 22.63 -22.35 3.47
CA ASP A 691 23.26 -21.94 4.72
C ASP A 691 23.22 -23.14 5.68
N HIS A 692 24.39 -23.56 6.18
CA HIS A 692 24.56 -24.68 7.09
C HIS A 692 24.92 -24.20 8.51
N LEU A 693 24.27 -24.78 9.51
CA LEU A 693 24.64 -24.71 10.92
C LEU A 693 25.15 -26.08 11.34
N ILE A 694 26.40 -26.14 11.78
CA ILE A 694 27.02 -27.32 12.37
C ILE A 694 27.00 -27.13 13.88
N TYR A 695 26.47 -28.11 14.59
CA TYR A 695 26.47 -28.18 16.05
C TYR A 695 27.29 -29.38 16.48
N LYS A 696 28.34 -29.11 17.27
CA LYS A 696 29.21 -30.14 17.84
C LYS A 696 28.67 -30.55 19.21
N ILE A 697 28.14 -31.77 19.32
CA ILE A 697 27.66 -32.32 20.60
C ILE A 697 28.85 -32.76 21.45
N ASP A 698 29.73 -33.55 20.83
CA ASP A 698 30.96 -34.08 21.42
C ASP A 698 32.05 -34.19 20.33
N ASP A 699 33.20 -34.80 20.64
CA ASP A 699 34.30 -34.95 19.69
C ASP A 699 34.01 -35.93 18.54
N GLU A 700 33.05 -36.85 18.72
CA GLU A 700 32.65 -37.85 17.73
C GLU A 700 31.42 -37.44 16.94
N THR A 701 30.48 -36.70 17.54
CA THR A 701 29.11 -36.52 17.06
C THR A 701 28.79 -35.07 16.73
N GLN A 702 28.30 -34.85 15.51
CA GLN A 702 27.95 -33.52 15.01
C GLN A 702 26.60 -33.56 14.28
N ILE A 703 25.80 -32.52 14.45
CA ILE A 703 24.52 -32.35 13.72
C ILE A 703 24.65 -31.15 12.80
N VAL A 704 24.25 -31.34 11.55
CA VAL A 704 24.20 -30.29 10.54
C VAL A 704 22.75 -29.96 10.22
N ILE A 705 22.34 -28.71 10.39
CA ILE A 705 21.06 -28.17 9.91
C ILE A 705 21.31 -27.29 8.70
N SER A 706 20.56 -27.48 7.63
CA SER A 706 20.73 -26.77 6.36
C SER A 706 19.41 -26.11 5.93
N ASN A 707 19.48 -24.86 5.48
CA ASN A 707 18.35 -24.12 4.91
C ASN A 707 18.78 -23.46 3.59
N ASN A 708 17.83 -23.16 2.70
CA ASN A 708 18.11 -22.39 1.50
C ASN A 708 18.66 -21.01 1.86
N SER A 709 19.76 -20.61 1.22
CA SER A 709 20.27 -19.25 1.36
C SER A 709 19.34 -18.26 0.65
N ILE A 710 19.17 -17.07 1.24
CA ILE A 710 18.44 -15.96 0.60
C ILE A 710 19.21 -15.54 -0.65
N ARG A 711 18.58 -15.66 -1.83
CA ARG A 711 19.20 -15.28 -3.10
C ARG A 711 18.96 -13.81 -3.41
N VAL A 712 19.78 -13.26 -4.31
CA VAL A 712 19.61 -11.88 -4.81
C VAL A 712 18.20 -11.67 -5.39
N ILE A 713 17.63 -12.67 -6.07
CA ILE A 713 16.29 -12.57 -6.64
C ILE A 713 15.20 -12.44 -5.56
N ASP A 714 15.40 -13.04 -4.38
CA ASP A 714 14.46 -12.98 -3.25
C ASP A 714 14.51 -11.59 -2.59
N ILE A 715 15.69 -10.96 -2.56
CA ILE A 715 15.87 -9.56 -2.12
C ILE A 715 15.19 -8.60 -3.10
N VAL A 716 15.38 -8.81 -4.41
CA VAL A 716 14.72 -8.00 -5.46
C VAL A 716 13.19 -8.17 -5.41
N ALA A 717 12.70 -9.39 -5.17
CA ALA A 717 11.28 -9.67 -4.93
C ALA A 717 10.71 -8.83 -3.78
N SER A 718 11.38 -8.90 -2.62
CA SER A 718 10.98 -8.16 -1.43
C SER A 718 10.96 -6.64 -1.67
N LEU A 719 11.93 -6.13 -2.44
CA LEU A 719 11.98 -4.73 -2.85
C LEU A 719 10.78 -4.32 -3.70
N SER A 720 10.43 -5.14 -4.70
CA SER A 720 9.29 -4.89 -5.59
C SER A 720 7.98 -4.78 -4.79
N TYR A 721 7.72 -5.73 -3.89
CA TYR A 721 6.50 -5.74 -3.06
C TYR A 721 6.44 -4.57 -2.08
N ILE A 722 7.51 -4.32 -1.31
CA ILE A 722 7.55 -3.24 -0.33
C ILE A 722 7.43 -1.88 -1.03
N PHE A 723 8.08 -1.71 -2.19
CA PHE A 723 7.95 -0.49 -2.97
C PHE A 723 6.51 -0.26 -3.46
N VAL A 724 5.87 -1.29 -4.04
CA VAL A 724 4.47 -1.20 -4.48
C VAL A 724 3.55 -0.88 -3.30
N PHE A 725 3.74 -1.54 -2.16
CA PHE A 725 2.99 -1.28 -0.95
C PHE A 725 3.14 0.19 -0.48
N TYR A 726 4.39 0.69 -0.37
CA TYR A 726 4.65 2.08 0.00
C TYR A 726 4.11 3.08 -1.03
N TYR A 727 4.17 2.76 -2.32
CA TYR A 727 3.60 3.59 -3.38
C TYR A 727 2.07 3.68 -3.29
N LEU A 728 1.38 2.55 -3.08
CA LEU A 728 -0.07 2.50 -2.88
C LEU A 728 -0.48 3.25 -1.61
N LEU A 729 0.24 3.04 -0.51
CA LEU A 729 0.01 3.79 0.74
C LEU A 729 0.20 5.30 0.53
N PHE A 730 1.26 5.71 -0.16
CA PHE A 730 1.56 7.11 -0.45
C PHE A 730 0.48 7.77 -1.32
N THR A 731 0.06 7.10 -2.41
CA THR A 731 -1.00 7.58 -3.31
C THR A 731 -2.35 7.66 -2.61
N LEU A 732 -2.69 6.69 -1.76
CA LEU A 732 -3.88 6.72 -0.90
C LEU A 732 -3.85 7.92 0.06
N VAL A 733 -2.72 8.16 0.73
CA VAL A 733 -2.56 9.31 1.64
C VAL A 733 -2.71 10.64 0.89
N LEU A 734 -2.12 10.77 -0.31
CA LEU A 734 -2.32 11.95 -1.16
C LEU A 734 -3.79 12.15 -1.52
N PHE A 735 -4.49 11.07 -1.90
CA PHE A 735 -5.91 11.11 -2.22
C PHE A 735 -6.75 11.56 -1.02
N VAL A 736 -6.52 10.99 0.17
CA VAL A 736 -7.24 11.31 1.40
C VAL A 736 -6.98 12.75 1.86
N ILE A 737 -5.74 13.23 1.81
CA ILE A 737 -5.40 14.63 2.17
C ILE A 737 -6.11 15.62 1.23
N GLN A 738 -6.32 15.24 -0.02
CA GLN A 738 -7.01 16.07 -1.02
C GLN A 738 -8.55 16.00 -0.89
N PHE A 739 -9.09 15.02 -0.16
CA PHE A 739 -10.52 14.71 -0.14
C PHE A 739 -11.41 15.68 0.67
N PRO A 740 -10.95 16.46 1.67
CA PRO A 740 -11.82 17.44 2.33
C PRO A 740 -11.47 18.89 1.93
N GLY A 741 -12.17 19.40 0.90
CA GLY A 741 -12.58 20.81 0.89
C GLY A 741 -12.15 21.72 -0.26
N ASN A 742 -11.33 21.28 -1.21
CA ASN A 742 -11.09 22.06 -2.43
C ASN A 742 -10.44 21.22 -3.56
N ILE A 743 -11.25 20.43 -4.26
CA ILE A 743 -10.83 19.76 -5.52
C ILE A 743 -10.31 20.80 -6.56
N GLN A 744 -10.65 22.09 -6.38
CA GLN A 744 -10.23 23.19 -7.25
C GLN A 744 -8.76 23.63 -7.10
N SER A 745 -8.04 23.26 -6.04
CA SER A 745 -6.62 23.69 -5.87
C SER A 745 -5.60 22.74 -6.48
N PHE A 746 -6.01 21.53 -6.90
CA PHE A 746 -5.13 20.66 -7.68
C PHE A 746 -5.19 21.12 -9.12
N LYS A 747 -4.23 21.96 -9.53
CA LYS A 747 -4.05 22.27 -10.95
C LYS A 747 -3.64 20.99 -11.66
N TYR A 748 -4.62 20.35 -12.29
CA TYR A 748 -4.44 19.24 -13.23
C TYR A 748 -3.79 19.77 -14.51
N ASP A 749 -2.61 20.38 -14.36
CA ASP A 749 -1.87 20.95 -15.47
C ASP A 749 -1.56 19.84 -16.47
N PHE A 750 -1.61 20.19 -17.75
CA PHE A 750 -1.46 19.27 -18.87
C PHE A 750 -0.29 18.29 -18.70
N LYS A 751 0.81 18.78 -18.11
CA LYS A 751 1.99 18.00 -17.73
C LYS A 751 1.70 16.84 -16.79
N ASN A 752 0.98 17.06 -15.70
CA ASN A 752 0.66 16.02 -14.73
C ASN A 752 -0.43 15.08 -15.26
N LYS A 753 -1.37 15.59 -16.07
CA LYS A 753 -2.39 14.77 -16.75
C LYS A 753 -1.76 13.68 -17.61
N ILE A 754 -0.76 14.03 -18.43
CA ILE A 754 -0.04 13.06 -19.28
C ILE A 754 0.66 12.00 -18.42
N LYS A 755 1.39 12.43 -17.38
CA LYS A 755 2.13 11.51 -16.50
C LYS A 755 1.22 10.49 -15.82
N PHE A 756 0.12 10.94 -15.21
CA PHE A 756 -0.81 10.04 -14.53
C PHE A 756 -1.57 9.13 -15.49
N SER A 757 -1.94 9.63 -16.68
CA SER A 757 -2.64 8.82 -17.68
C SER A 757 -1.75 7.69 -18.21
N MET A 758 -0.47 7.99 -18.52
CA MET A 758 0.50 6.97 -18.95
C MET A 758 0.76 5.92 -17.89
N ILE A 759 1.02 6.35 -16.64
CA ILE A 759 1.25 5.42 -15.52
C ILE A 759 0.00 4.57 -15.26
N GLY A 760 -1.20 5.16 -15.33
CA GLY A 760 -2.47 4.47 -15.10
C GLY A 760 -2.77 3.38 -16.13
N VAL A 761 -2.62 3.69 -17.44
CA VAL A 761 -2.83 2.71 -18.52
C VAL A 761 -1.87 1.52 -18.36
N LEU A 762 -0.60 1.80 -18.05
CA LEU A 762 0.40 0.75 -17.90
C LEU A 762 0.15 -0.11 -16.65
N LEU A 763 -0.18 0.49 -15.51
CA LEU A 763 -0.57 -0.25 -14.31
C LEU A 763 -1.78 -1.16 -14.57
N LEU A 764 -2.80 -0.67 -15.28
CA LEU A 764 -3.98 -1.47 -15.63
C LEU A 764 -3.61 -2.67 -16.50
N SER A 765 -2.76 -2.48 -17.53
CA SER A 765 -2.32 -3.60 -18.37
C SER A 765 -1.54 -4.66 -17.58
N LEU A 766 -0.71 -4.24 -16.63
CA LEU A 766 0.07 -5.17 -15.79
C LEU A 766 -0.84 -5.96 -14.85
N LEU A 767 -1.88 -5.34 -14.29
CA LEU A 767 -2.85 -6.05 -13.43
C LEU A 767 -3.61 -7.14 -14.22
N ILE A 768 -4.03 -6.84 -15.45
CA ILE A 768 -4.74 -7.81 -16.30
C ILE A 768 -3.85 -9.01 -16.63
N VAL A 769 -2.62 -8.76 -17.08
CA VAL A 769 -1.68 -9.84 -17.43
C VAL A 769 -1.28 -10.63 -16.18
N GLY A 770 -1.03 -9.95 -15.06
CA GLY A 770 -0.65 -10.60 -13.80
C GLY A 770 -1.73 -11.53 -13.27
N PHE A 771 -2.99 -11.07 -13.25
CA PHE A 771 -4.13 -11.90 -12.87
C PHE A 771 -4.29 -13.09 -13.82
N GLY A 772 -4.18 -12.86 -15.14
CA GLY A 772 -4.25 -13.92 -16.14
C GLY A 772 -3.17 -14.99 -15.98
N THR A 773 -1.93 -14.60 -15.66
CA THR A 773 -0.83 -15.55 -15.42
C THR A 773 -1.05 -16.37 -14.16
N VAL A 774 -1.51 -15.77 -13.06
CA VAL A 774 -1.81 -16.51 -11.82
C VAL A 774 -2.93 -17.50 -12.05
N TYR A 775 -4.02 -17.07 -12.70
CA TYR A 775 -5.15 -17.93 -13.04
C TYR A 775 -4.73 -19.12 -13.91
N TYR A 776 -3.99 -18.87 -14.99
CA TYR A 776 -3.48 -19.92 -15.89
C TYR A 776 -2.62 -20.95 -15.15
N ASN A 777 -1.75 -20.51 -14.24
CA ASN A 777 -0.90 -21.43 -13.49
C ASN A 777 -1.68 -22.29 -12.49
N ILE A 778 -2.70 -21.74 -11.84
CA ILE A 778 -3.57 -22.52 -10.95
C ILE A 778 -4.28 -23.63 -11.74
N ASP A 779 -4.81 -23.33 -12.92
CA ASP A 779 -5.45 -24.33 -13.81
C ASP A 779 -4.46 -25.41 -14.29
N GLN A 780 -3.27 -25.00 -14.75
CA GLN A 780 -2.23 -25.96 -15.17
C GLN A 780 -1.77 -26.86 -14.01
N PHE A 781 -1.71 -26.29 -12.82
CA PHE A 781 -1.33 -26.99 -11.62
C PHE A 781 -2.36 -28.05 -11.20
N GLU A 782 -3.67 -27.72 -11.21
CA GLU A 782 -4.71 -28.71 -10.94
C GLU A 782 -4.63 -29.89 -11.92
N LYS A 783 -4.41 -29.63 -13.22
CA LYS A 783 -4.22 -30.69 -14.23
C LYS A 783 -3.04 -31.61 -13.91
N LYS A 784 -1.90 -31.04 -13.52
CA LYS A 784 -0.69 -31.80 -13.13
C LYS A 784 -0.93 -32.69 -11.90
N LEU A 785 -1.76 -32.26 -10.95
CA LEU A 785 -2.17 -33.11 -9.82
C LEU A 785 -3.00 -34.30 -10.28
N TYR A 786 -4.00 -34.07 -11.14
CA TYR A 786 -4.83 -35.14 -11.71
C TYR A 786 -3.98 -36.16 -12.50
N GLU A 787 -2.99 -35.70 -13.26
CA GLU A 787 -2.03 -36.58 -13.95
C GLU A 787 -1.19 -37.39 -12.96
N SER A 788 -0.62 -36.73 -11.94
CA SER A 788 0.26 -37.39 -10.95
C SER A 788 -0.47 -38.46 -10.12
N ILE A 789 -1.68 -38.18 -9.64
CA ILE A 789 -2.47 -39.18 -8.91
C ILE A 789 -2.84 -40.35 -9.83
N SER A 790 -3.14 -40.09 -11.12
CA SER A 790 -3.42 -41.13 -12.09
C SER A 790 -2.21 -42.03 -12.37
N GLU A 791 -1.01 -41.48 -12.53
CA GLU A 791 0.24 -42.26 -12.72
C GLU A 791 0.58 -43.12 -11.50
N LYS A 792 0.44 -42.55 -10.29
CA LYS A 792 0.64 -43.28 -9.04
C LYS A 792 -0.38 -44.39 -8.84
N THR A 793 -1.66 -44.11 -9.13
CA THR A 793 -2.74 -45.10 -9.07
C THR A 793 -2.43 -46.30 -9.96
N GLN A 794 -1.96 -46.04 -11.20
CA GLN A 794 -1.57 -47.11 -12.11
C GLN A 794 -0.38 -47.93 -11.58
N SER A 795 0.61 -47.26 -10.98
CA SER A 795 1.82 -47.90 -10.45
C SER A 795 1.52 -48.79 -9.23
N VAL A 796 0.71 -48.29 -8.29
CA VAL A 796 0.22 -49.07 -7.14
C VAL A 796 -0.65 -50.23 -7.61
N PHE A 797 -1.54 -50.01 -8.58
CA PHE A 797 -2.37 -51.07 -9.15
C PHE A 797 -1.54 -52.22 -9.73
N VAL A 798 -0.47 -51.92 -10.47
CA VAL A 798 0.43 -52.95 -11.05
C VAL A 798 1.13 -53.77 -9.97
N GLU A 799 1.69 -53.14 -8.93
CA GLU A 799 2.35 -53.85 -7.83
C GLU A 799 1.35 -54.66 -6.97
N MET A 800 0.18 -54.09 -6.71
CA MET A 800 -0.92 -54.79 -6.03
C MET A 800 -1.33 -56.03 -6.83
N LYS A 801 -1.48 -55.91 -8.15
CA LYS A 801 -1.81 -57.05 -9.02
C LYS A 801 -0.71 -58.10 -9.03
N GLN A 802 0.56 -57.71 -9.01
CA GLN A 802 1.67 -58.66 -8.95
C GLN A 802 1.69 -59.48 -7.64
N LYS A 803 1.20 -58.92 -6.53
CA LYS A 803 1.17 -59.60 -5.21
C LYS A 803 -0.12 -60.34 -4.92
N LEU A 804 -1.25 -59.79 -5.32
CA LEU A 804 -2.59 -60.29 -4.98
C LEU A 804 -3.38 -60.78 -6.20
N GLY A 805 -2.82 -60.71 -7.42
CA GLY A 805 -3.52 -61.09 -8.65
C GLY A 805 -3.84 -62.59 -8.75
N GLY A 806 -3.14 -63.45 -8.01
CA GLY A 806 -3.42 -64.88 -7.93
C GLY A 806 -4.44 -65.26 -6.84
N GLU A 807 -4.91 -64.30 -6.04
CA GLU A 807 -5.92 -64.56 -5.01
C GLU A 807 -7.33 -64.59 -5.62
N ILE A 808 -8.18 -65.47 -5.09
CA ILE A 808 -9.57 -65.64 -5.56
C ILE A 808 -10.52 -64.69 -4.82
N ASP A 809 -10.23 -64.38 -3.56
CA ASP A 809 -11.03 -63.48 -2.72
C ASP A 809 -10.14 -62.85 -1.64
N LEU A 810 -10.51 -61.66 -1.17
CA LEU A 810 -9.81 -60.90 -0.14
C LEU A 810 -10.66 -60.83 1.13
N ASN A 811 -10.65 -61.91 1.90
CA ASN A 811 -11.41 -62.02 3.15
C ASN A 811 -10.81 -61.11 4.27
N PRO A 812 -11.63 -60.47 5.13
CA PRO A 812 -11.21 -59.79 6.37
C PRO A 812 -10.12 -60.47 7.21
N ASP A 813 -10.04 -61.80 7.22
CA ASP A 813 -8.99 -62.54 7.93
C ASP A 813 -7.55 -62.20 7.45
N TYR A 814 -7.42 -61.62 6.25
CA TYR A 814 -6.15 -61.14 5.69
C TYR A 814 -5.83 -59.67 6.03
N SER A 815 -6.67 -58.99 6.81
CA SER A 815 -6.54 -57.55 7.12
C SER A 815 -5.13 -57.16 7.59
N ASP A 816 -4.50 -57.95 8.47
CA ASP A 816 -3.15 -57.65 8.98
C ASP A 816 -2.07 -57.76 7.88
N TYR A 817 -2.17 -58.78 7.04
CA TYR A 817 -1.26 -58.97 5.91
C TYR A 817 -1.45 -57.88 4.84
N LEU A 818 -2.70 -57.56 4.51
CA LEU A 818 -3.04 -56.48 3.59
C LEU A 818 -2.56 -55.14 4.13
N THR A 819 -2.79 -54.84 5.42
CA THR A 819 -2.32 -53.61 6.07
C THR A 819 -0.80 -53.50 6.02
N TYR A 820 -0.06 -54.58 6.30
CA TYR A 820 1.39 -54.61 6.13
C TYR A 820 1.83 -54.35 4.68
N LEU A 821 1.15 -54.95 3.70
CA LEU A 821 1.46 -54.77 2.29
C LEU A 821 1.19 -53.34 1.82
N LEU A 822 0.04 -52.77 2.21
CA LEU A 822 -0.33 -51.40 1.90
C LEU A 822 0.61 -50.39 2.56
N ASP A 823 1.03 -50.61 3.81
CA ASP A 823 2.04 -49.78 4.49
C ASP A 823 3.37 -49.81 3.73
N LYS A 824 3.83 -51.01 3.34
CA LYS A 824 5.05 -51.16 2.53
C LYS A 824 4.96 -50.42 1.19
N PHE A 825 3.85 -50.55 0.46
CA PHE A 825 3.66 -49.86 -0.82
C PHE A 825 3.49 -48.36 -0.67
N SER A 826 2.82 -47.92 0.39
CA SER A 826 2.73 -46.49 0.74
C SER A 826 4.09 -45.86 0.88
N THR A 827 5.03 -46.55 1.56
CA THR A 827 6.42 -46.08 1.73
C THR A 827 7.22 -46.05 0.41
N VAL A 828 6.92 -46.95 -0.53
CA VAL A 828 7.59 -47.00 -1.84
C VAL A 828 7.04 -45.93 -2.80
N PHE A 829 5.72 -45.77 -2.86
CA PHE A 829 5.04 -44.88 -3.81
C PHE A 829 4.74 -43.48 -3.25
N TYR A 830 5.01 -43.26 -1.96
CA TYR A 830 4.75 -42.01 -1.24
C TYR A 830 3.30 -41.56 -1.42
N ILE A 831 2.36 -42.47 -1.21
CA ILE A 831 0.93 -42.24 -1.29
C ILE A 831 0.22 -43.18 -0.34
N ASP A 832 -0.75 -42.68 0.41
CA ASP A 832 -1.55 -43.55 1.26
C ASP A 832 -2.50 -44.38 0.40
N ILE A 833 -2.83 -45.57 0.87
CA ILE A 833 -3.59 -46.56 0.12
C ILE A 833 -4.63 -47.16 1.05
N ASN A 834 -5.88 -47.18 0.60
CA ASN A 834 -6.98 -47.86 1.24
C ASN A 834 -7.50 -48.93 0.28
N LEU A 835 -7.92 -50.06 0.83
CA LEU A 835 -8.54 -51.13 0.07
C LEU A 835 -9.93 -51.39 0.65
N TYR A 836 -10.94 -51.32 -0.21
CA TYR A 836 -12.33 -51.58 0.14
C TYR A 836 -12.79 -52.89 -0.50
N ASP A 837 -13.64 -53.66 0.18
CA ASP A 837 -14.30 -54.82 -0.42
C ASP A 837 -15.32 -54.40 -1.50
N ILE A 838 -15.95 -55.38 -2.14
CA ILE A 838 -16.94 -55.15 -3.19
C ILE A 838 -18.22 -54.47 -2.66
N GLU A 839 -18.51 -54.57 -1.35
CA GLU A 839 -19.58 -53.87 -0.65
C GLU A 839 -19.18 -52.45 -0.17
N GLY A 840 -17.94 -52.03 -0.40
CA GLY A 840 -17.41 -50.72 -0.01
C GLY A 840 -17.04 -50.58 1.46
N ASN A 841 -16.79 -51.66 2.21
CA ASN A 841 -16.18 -51.62 3.54
C ASN A 841 -14.66 -51.65 3.46
N LEU A 842 -14.00 -50.94 4.36
CA LEU A 842 -12.54 -50.91 4.46
C LEU A 842 -12.00 -52.27 4.89
N LEU A 843 -11.26 -52.94 4.01
CA LEU A 843 -10.51 -54.17 4.29
C LEU A 843 -9.17 -53.88 4.98
N ALA A 844 -8.43 -52.90 4.45
CA ALA A 844 -7.12 -52.54 4.95
C ALA A 844 -6.75 -51.10 4.56
N SER A 845 -5.85 -50.49 5.33
CA SER A 845 -5.33 -49.15 5.05
C SER A 845 -3.85 -49.08 5.39
N SER A 846 -3.06 -48.35 4.60
CA SER A 846 -1.70 -47.96 4.98
C SER A 846 -1.68 -46.97 6.16
N ARG A 847 -2.83 -46.37 6.51
CA ARG A 847 -3.00 -45.41 7.62
C ARG A 847 -4.25 -45.74 8.46
N PRO A 848 -4.25 -46.85 9.22
CA PRO A 848 -5.38 -47.25 10.05
C PRO A 848 -5.80 -46.17 11.05
N GLN A 849 -4.84 -45.35 11.52
CA GLN A 849 -5.08 -44.34 12.56
C GLN A 849 -6.09 -43.26 12.16
N VAL A 850 -6.27 -43.00 10.86
CA VAL A 850 -7.29 -42.05 10.36
C VAL A 850 -8.69 -42.55 10.70
N PHE A 851 -8.91 -43.86 10.57
CA PHE A 851 -10.19 -44.52 10.84
C PHE A 851 -10.37 -44.83 12.33
N GLU A 852 -9.33 -45.35 13.00
CA GLU A 852 -9.37 -45.68 14.44
C GLU A 852 -9.63 -44.45 15.33
N LYS A 853 -9.07 -43.29 14.96
CA LYS A 853 -9.31 -42.02 15.68
C LYS A 853 -10.63 -41.36 15.30
N GLY A 854 -11.39 -41.98 14.40
CA GLY A 854 -12.70 -41.52 13.97
C GLY A 854 -12.70 -40.36 13.00
N LEU A 855 -11.56 -40.02 12.37
CA LEU A 855 -11.49 -38.88 11.45
C LEU A 855 -12.23 -39.16 10.14
N MET A 856 -12.30 -40.45 9.76
CA MET A 856 -13.14 -40.98 8.69
C MET A 856 -13.80 -42.28 9.15
N GLY A 857 -14.93 -42.60 8.53
CA GLY A 857 -15.60 -43.89 8.63
C GLY A 857 -14.97 -44.96 7.74
N LYS A 858 -15.28 -46.23 8.02
CA LYS A 858 -14.77 -47.38 7.26
C LYS A 858 -15.53 -47.67 5.96
N LYS A 859 -16.54 -46.85 5.62
CA LYS A 859 -17.27 -46.99 4.35
C LYS A 859 -16.62 -46.16 3.25
N MET A 860 -16.67 -46.66 2.03
CA MET A 860 -16.24 -45.93 0.85
C MET A 860 -17.06 -44.64 0.67
N ASN A 861 -16.44 -43.59 0.13
CA ASN A 861 -17.17 -42.38 -0.22
C ASN A 861 -18.35 -42.70 -1.17
N VAL A 862 -19.51 -42.08 -0.94
CA VAL A 862 -20.74 -42.44 -1.64
C VAL A 862 -20.70 -42.12 -3.14
N GLU A 863 -20.03 -41.04 -3.54
CA GLU A 863 -19.83 -40.72 -4.96
C GLU A 863 -18.90 -41.74 -5.61
N ALA A 864 -17.82 -42.11 -4.93
CA ALA A 864 -16.92 -43.15 -5.40
C ALA A 864 -17.61 -44.51 -5.51
N TYR A 865 -18.43 -44.88 -4.52
CA TYR A 865 -19.23 -46.12 -4.56
C TYR A 865 -20.14 -46.15 -5.78
N ARG A 866 -20.81 -45.04 -6.09
CA ARG A 866 -21.64 -44.96 -7.30
C ARG A 866 -20.85 -45.13 -8.57
N GLU A 867 -19.77 -44.37 -8.71
CA GLU A 867 -18.96 -44.38 -9.92
C GLU A 867 -18.31 -45.75 -10.15
N MET A 868 -17.89 -46.44 -9.08
CA MET A 868 -17.22 -47.74 -9.16
C MET A 868 -18.16 -48.94 -9.22
N VAL A 869 -19.25 -48.94 -8.43
CA VAL A 869 -20.14 -50.10 -8.26
C VAL A 869 -21.37 -50.01 -9.17
N ILE A 870 -21.98 -48.82 -9.28
CA ILE A 870 -23.25 -48.62 -10.00
C ILE A 870 -22.98 -48.30 -11.46
N ASP A 871 -22.19 -47.26 -11.72
CA ASP A 871 -21.89 -46.76 -13.07
C ASP A 871 -20.77 -47.58 -13.75
N ASN A 872 -20.08 -48.45 -13.01
CA ASN A 872 -19.00 -49.34 -13.50
C ASN A 872 -17.87 -48.60 -14.24
N ASN A 873 -17.49 -47.41 -13.78
CA ASN A 873 -16.38 -46.65 -14.36
C ASN A 873 -15.03 -47.26 -13.95
N GLY A 874 -14.09 -47.33 -14.90
CA GLY A 874 -12.77 -47.92 -14.63
C GLY A 874 -11.82 -47.08 -13.76
N LYS A 875 -12.19 -45.82 -13.47
CA LYS A 875 -11.44 -44.90 -12.61
C LYS A 875 -12.30 -43.70 -12.25
N PHE A 876 -12.22 -43.26 -11.01
CA PHE A 876 -12.84 -42.02 -10.54
C PHE A 876 -11.87 -41.22 -9.69
N ILE A 877 -11.74 -39.92 -9.97
CA ILE A 877 -10.87 -39.01 -9.22
C ILE A 877 -11.67 -37.78 -8.85
N HIS A 878 -11.81 -37.52 -7.55
CA HIS A 878 -12.55 -36.37 -7.05
C HIS A 878 -11.88 -35.74 -5.81
N LYS A 879 -12.44 -34.65 -5.30
CA LYS A 879 -11.95 -33.98 -4.09
C LYS A 879 -12.76 -34.47 -2.89
N GLU A 880 -12.07 -34.92 -1.84
CA GLU A 880 -12.65 -35.25 -0.54
C GLU A 880 -12.16 -34.24 0.52
N LYS A 881 -12.77 -34.28 1.72
CA LYS A 881 -12.47 -33.34 2.80
C LYS A 881 -12.48 -34.00 4.18
N ILE A 882 -11.50 -33.69 5.02
CA ILE A 882 -11.47 -34.02 6.46
C ILE A 882 -11.14 -32.74 7.23
N GLY A 883 -12.04 -32.27 8.09
CA GLY A 883 -11.88 -30.96 8.74
C GLY A 883 -11.72 -29.85 7.69
N ASP A 884 -10.68 -29.02 7.80
CA ASP A 884 -10.36 -27.98 6.80
C ASP A 884 -9.48 -28.49 5.63
N LEU A 885 -9.03 -29.76 5.65
CA LEU A 885 -8.14 -30.32 4.62
C LEU A 885 -8.96 -30.87 3.46
N SER A 886 -8.74 -30.33 2.26
CA SER A 886 -9.23 -30.91 1.02
C SER A 886 -8.09 -31.57 0.24
N TYR A 887 -8.34 -32.78 -0.25
CA TYR A 887 -7.38 -33.61 -0.98
C TYR A 887 -8.05 -34.30 -2.18
N LEU A 888 -7.25 -34.69 -3.17
CA LEU A 888 -7.73 -35.52 -4.27
C LEU A 888 -7.69 -36.99 -3.86
N SER A 889 -8.70 -37.75 -4.26
CA SER A 889 -8.87 -39.16 -3.94
C SER A 889 -9.16 -39.91 -5.23
N ALA A 890 -8.38 -40.94 -5.53
CA ALA A 890 -8.55 -41.76 -6.72
C ALA A 890 -9.05 -43.15 -6.35
N TYR A 891 -10.08 -43.62 -7.05
CA TYR A 891 -10.67 -44.95 -6.90
C TYR A 891 -10.54 -45.72 -8.21
N VAL A 892 -10.11 -46.98 -8.11
CA VAL A 892 -10.05 -47.93 -9.23
C VAL A 892 -10.51 -49.32 -8.80
N PRO A 893 -11.24 -50.05 -9.67
CA PRO A 893 -11.56 -51.45 -9.41
C PRO A 893 -10.28 -52.30 -9.45
N PHE A 894 -10.09 -53.13 -8.43
CA PHE A 894 -8.99 -54.07 -8.32
C PHE A 894 -9.46 -55.47 -8.73
N VAL A 895 -8.83 -56.01 -9.77
CA VAL A 895 -9.21 -57.31 -10.36
C VAL A 895 -8.06 -58.31 -10.30
N ASN A 896 -8.39 -59.59 -10.19
CA ASN A 896 -7.42 -60.69 -10.23
C ASN A 896 -6.88 -60.93 -11.66
N ASP A 897 -6.03 -61.95 -11.82
CA ASP A 897 -5.45 -62.34 -13.11
C ASP A 897 -6.50 -62.87 -14.10
N ASP A 898 -7.64 -63.35 -13.60
CA ASP A 898 -8.81 -63.82 -14.36
C ASP A 898 -9.83 -62.70 -14.68
N ASN A 899 -9.50 -61.44 -14.36
CA ASN A 899 -10.36 -60.24 -14.49
C ASN A 899 -11.63 -60.25 -13.61
N GLU A 900 -11.66 -61.02 -12.53
CA GLU A 900 -12.72 -60.96 -11.53
C GLU A 900 -12.44 -59.81 -10.55
N LEU A 901 -13.49 -59.06 -10.19
CA LEU A 901 -13.40 -57.95 -9.24
C LEU A 901 -13.20 -58.49 -7.82
N LEU A 902 -12.07 -58.13 -7.21
CA LEU A 902 -11.74 -58.50 -5.84
C LEU A 902 -12.08 -57.38 -4.84
N ALA A 903 -11.82 -56.13 -5.20
CA ALA A 903 -11.86 -55.00 -4.27
C ALA A 903 -11.89 -53.66 -5.03
N TYR A 904 -12.00 -52.56 -4.30
CA TYR A 904 -11.77 -51.20 -4.79
C TYR A 904 -10.55 -50.59 -4.11
N LEU A 905 -9.58 -50.20 -4.92
CA LEU A 905 -8.37 -49.53 -4.48
C LEU A 905 -8.61 -48.03 -4.44
N ASN A 906 -8.34 -47.41 -3.30
CA ASN A 906 -8.42 -45.97 -3.09
C ASN A 906 -7.04 -45.41 -2.73
N LEU A 907 -6.66 -44.32 -3.37
CA LEU A 907 -5.43 -43.59 -3.06
C LEU A 907 -5.77 -42.14 -2.66
N PRO A 908 -5.89 -41.83 -1.35
CA PRO A 908 -6.04 -40.46 -0.92
C PRO A 908 -4.71 -39.72 -1.05
N TYR A 909 -4.68 -38.72 -1.93
CA TYR A 909 -3.50 -37.90 -2.18
C TYR A 909 -3.48 -36.69 -1.25
N PHE A 910 -3.10 -36.92 0.01
CA PHE A 910 -2.91 -35.86 1.01
C PHE A 910 -1.70 -34.94 0.73
N THR A 911 -0.89 -35.27 -0.28
CA THR A 911 0.43 -34.68 -0.47
C THR A 911 0.40 -33.23 -0.97
N LYS A 912 1.16 -32.39 -0.25
CA LYS A 912 1.92 -31.21 -0.71
C LYS A 912 1.19 -29.89 -1.02
N GLN A 913 0.08 -29.52 -0.35
CA GLN A 913 -0.44 -28.12 -0.38
C GLN A 913 0.67 -27.05 -0.24
N SER A 914 1.68 -27.29 0.59
CA SER A 914 2.87 -26.45 0.78
C SER A 914 3.76 -26.35 -0.47
N ALA A 915 3.96 -27.43 -1.22
CA ALA A 915 4.70 -27.38 -2.48
C ALA A 915 3.92 -26.63 -3.57
N LEU A 916 2.58 -26.70 -3.56
CA LEU A 916 1.72 -25.96 -4.50
C LEU A 916 1.85 -24.46 -4.26
N LYS A 917 1.85 -24.06 -2.97
CA LYS A 917 2.15 -22.67 -2.57
C LYS A 917 3.55 -22.25 -3.05
N LYS A 918 4.56 -23.12 -2.97
CA LYS A 918 5.96 -22.83 -3.34
C LYS A 918 6.20 -22.73 -4.86
N GLU A 919 5.53 -23.53 -5.69
CA GLU A 919 5.61 -23.43 -7.16
C GLU A 919 4.90 -22.16 -7.65
N THR A 920 3.68 -21.90 -7.16
CA THR A 920 2.94 -20.65 -7.41
C THR A 920 3.74 -19.43 -6.96
N TYR A 921 4.38 -19.52 -5.80
CA TYR A 921 5.22 -18.48 -5.21
C TYR A 921 6.32 -18.00 -6.18
N THR A 922 7.06 -18.94 -6.78
CA THR A 922 8.20 -18.62 -7.65
C THR A 922 7.77 -17.83 -8.89
N ILE A 923 6.61 -18.19 -9.47
CA ILE A 923 6.07 -17.53 -10.66
C ILE A 923 5.52 -16.15 -10.32
N VAL A 924 4.74 -16.03 -9.23
CA VAL A 924 4.18 -14.75 -8.77
C VAL A 924 5.31 -13.75 -8.51
N VAL A 925 6.41 -14.17 -7.87
CA VAL A 925 7.61 -13.35 -7.71
C VAL A 925 8.20 -12.90 -9.03
N ALA A 926 8.37 -13.80 -9.99
CA ALA A 926 8.95 -13.45 -11.29
C ALA A 926 8.11 -12.39 -12.00
N VAL A 927 6.79 -12.57 -12.04
CA VAL A 927 5.84 -11.63 -12.66
C VAL A 927 5.88 -10.26 -11.97
N VAL A 928 5.81 -10.23 -10.64
CA VAL A 928 5.84 -8.97 -9.87
C VAL A 928 7.16 -8.23 -10.06
N ASN A 929 8.29 -8.93 -10.11
CA ASN A 929 9.60 -8.33 -10.37
C ASN A 929 9.68 -7.71 -11.76
N ILE A 930 9.26 -8.44 -12.79
CA ILE A 930 9.19 -7.90 -14.17
C ILE A 930 8.34 -6.63 -14.18
N TYR A 931 7.20 -6.64 -13.50
CA TYR A 931 6.29 -5.50 -13.46
C TYR A 931 6.84 -4.31 -12.70
N PHE A 932 7.56 -4.55 -11.61
CA PHE A 932 8.27 -3.50 -10.88
C PHE A 932 9.27 -2.76 -11.79
N PHE A 933 10.09 -3.48 -12.54
CA PHE A 933 11.02 -2.87 -13.49
C PHE A 933 10.29 -2.13 -14.63
N LEU A 934 9.20 -2.68 -15.15
CA LEU A 934 8.36 -2.01 -16.15
C LEU A 934 7.73 -0.72 -15.63
N ILE A 935 7.25 -0.70 -14.38
CA ILE A 935 6.68 0.51 -13.76
C ILE A 935 7.76 1.60 -13.60
N LEU A 936 8.95 1.24 -13.11
CA LEU A 936 10.07 2.19 -13.00
C LEU A 936 10.44 2.78 -14.36
N LEU A 937 10.60 1.92 -15.38
CA LEU A 937 10.88 2.35 -16.75
C LEU A 937 9.77 3.29 -17.27
N SER A 938 8.52 2.97 -16.98
CA SER A 938 7.36 3.75 -17.43
C SER A 938 7.27 5.11 -16.76
N VAL A 939 7.65 5.23 -15.49
CA VAL A 939 7.76 6.53 -14.80
C VAL A 939 8.83 7.39 -15.48
N VAL A 940 9.99 6.81 -15.81
CA VAL A 940 11.07 7.52 -16.52
C VAL A 940 10.61 7.99 -17.90
N ILE A 941 10.02 7.09 -18.69
CA ILE A 941 9.46 7.41 -20.02
C ILE A 941 8.37 8.49 -19.90
N ALA A 942 7.43 8.36 -18.96
CA ALA A 942 6.37 9.33 -18.76
C ALA A 942 6.91 10.72 -18.41
N ILE A 943 7.98 10.81 -17.60
CA ILE A 943 8.63 12.09 -17.29
C ILE A 943 9.28 12.69 -18.53
N PHE A 944 9.99 11.88 -19.30
CA PHE A 944 10.68 12.30 -20.52
C PHE A 944 9.68 12.81 -21.57
N VAL A 945 8.68 11.99 -21.91
CA VAL A 945 7.63 12.33 -22.89
C VAL A 945 6.84 13.55 -22.43
N SER A 946 6.39 13.60 -21.17
CA SER A 946 5.65 14.74 -20.63
C SER A 946 6.46 16.03 -20.71
N ASN A 947 7.77 16.00 -20.39
CA ASN A 947 8.62 17.18 -20.47
C ASN A 947 8.86 17.63 -21.92
N ASN A 948 9.04 16.70 -22.85
CA ASN A 948 9.28 17.03 -24.27
C ASN A 948 8.04 17.65 -24.92
N ILE A 949 6.84 17.21 -24.54
CA ILE A 949 5.59 17.78 -25.06
C ILE A 949 5.27 19.13 -24.41
N THR A 950 5.45 19.24 -23.09
CA THR A 950 4.93 20.42 -22.36
C THR A 950 5.83 21.65 -22.45
N LYS A 951 7.15 21.49 -22.59
CA LYS A 951 8.08 22.62 -22.65
C LYS A 951 7.86 23.53 -23.89
N PRO A 952 7.76 23.01 -25.13
CA PRO A 952 7.50 23.86 -26.29
C PRO A 952 6.15 24.57 -26.22
N LEU A 953 5.11 23.89 -25.71
CA LEU A 953 3.78 24.50 -25.54
C LEU A 953 3.80 25.67 -24.55
N GLN A 954 4.58 25.56 -23.47
CA GLN A 954 4.80 26.68 -22.54
C GLN A 954 5.53 27.84 -23.20
N LEU A 955 6.57 27.56 -24.01
CA LEU A 955 7.29 28.59 -24.76
C LEU A 955 6.36 29.34 -25.73
N ILE A 956 5.51 28.62 -26.46
CA ILE A 956 4.50 29.22 -27.34
C ILE A 956 3.53 30.10 -26.53
N GLN A 957 3.02 29.60 -25.40
CA GLN A 957 2.12 30.36 -24.53
C GLN A 957 2.75 31.67 -24.01
N GLU A 958 4.02 31.63 -23.61
CA GLU A 958 4.76 32.79 -23.14
C GLU A 958 4.92 33.82 -24.27
N ARG A 959 5.34 33.38 -25.45
CA ARG A 959 5.54 34.25 -26.62
C ARG A 959 4.24 34.86 -27.13
N PHE A 960 3.13 34.13 -27.08
CA PHE A 960 1.80 34.66 -27.36
C PHE A 960 1.42 35.83 -26.44
N ARG A 961 1.81 35.79 -25.15
CA ARG A 961 1.52 36.87 -24.20
C ARG A 961 2.35 38.13 -24.45
N GLU A 962 3.49 38.00 -25.14
CA GLU A 962 4.43 39.09 -25.41
C GLU A 962 4.16 39.82 -26.74
N ILE A 963 3.16 39.39 -27.54
CA ILE A 963 2.85 40.01 -28.84
C ILE A 963 2.44 41.47 -28.65
N ASP A 964 3.19 42.38 -29.28
CA ASP A 964 2.94 43.83 -29.30
C ASP A 964 2.94 44.34 -30.76
N LEU A 965 1.94 45.13 -31.14
CA LEU A 965 1.80 45.73 -32.48
C LEU A 965 2.71 46.95 -32.68
N GLY A 966 3.20 47.56 -31.59
CA GLY A 966 4.12 48.70 -31.61
C GLY A 966 5.59 48.31 -31.71
N LYS A 967 5.93 47.02 -31.62
CA LYS A 967 7.31 46.50 -31.59
C LYS A 967 7.50 45.36 -32.60
N LYS A 968 8.76 45.04 -32.90
CA LYS A 968 9.09 43.88 -33.73
C LYS A 968 9.02 42.62 -32.87
N ASN A 969 8.06 41.75 -33.14
CA ASN A 969 7.95 40.44 -32.48
C ASN A 969 9.04 39.50 -33.01
N GLU A 970 9.72 38.78 -32.12
CA GLU A 970 10.76 37.82 -32.49
C GLU A 970 10.14 36.43 -32.79
N PRO A 971 10.58 35.74 -33.85
CA PRO A 971 10.08 34.41 -34.17
C PRO A 971 10.57 33.37 -33.16
N ILE A 972 9.73 32.36 -32.91
CA ILE A 972 10.14 31.20 -32.12
C ILE A 972 10.99 30.29 -32.99
N VAL A 973 12.25 30.09 -32.59
CA VAL A 973 13.17 29.16 -33.26
C VAL A 973 12.99 27.77 -32.63
N TYR A 974 12.51 26.81 -33.41
CA TYR A 974 12.32 25.44 -33.00
C TYR A 974 12.65 24.49 -34.15
N GLU A 975 13.61 23.60 -33.94
CA GLU A 975 14.25 22.79 -34.98
C GLU A 975 13.59 21.42 -35.21
N SER A 976 12.59 21.04 -34.40
CA SER A 976 11.90 19.75 -34.57
C SER A 976 10.92 19.78 -35.74
N LEU A 977 10.84 18.69 -36.50
CA LEU A 977 9.92 18.48 -37.63
C LEU A 977 8.63 17.75 -37.20
N ASP A 978 8.19 17.95 -35.96
CA ASP A 978 6.97 17.35 -35.40
C ASP A 978 5.75 18.30 -35.52
N GLU A 979 4.60 17.88 -35.00
CA GLU A 979 3.37 18.68 -34.98
C GLU A 979 3.55 20.00 -34.21
N ILE A 980 4.47 20.03 -33.24
CA ILE A 980 4.82 21.24 -32.50
C ILE A 980 5.61 22.20 -33.38
N GLY A 981 6.56 21.72 -34.17
CA GLY A 981 7.27 22.51 -35.18
C GLY A 981 6.33 23.08 -36.24
N SER A 982 5.35 22.29 -36.69
CA SER A 982 4.29 22.77 -37.57
C SER A 982 3.47 23.89 -36.93
N LEU A 983 3.07 23.73 -35.67
CA LEU A 983 2.34 24.75 -34.92
C LEU A 983 3.15 26.04 -34.74
N ILE A 984 4.46 25.93 -34.47
CA ILE A 984 5.36 27.07 -34.33
C ILE A 984 5.53 27.82 -35.65
N LYS A 985 5.56 27.09 -36.77
CA LYS A 985 5.62 27.69 -38.10
C LYS A 985 4.35 28.50 -38.41
N GLU A 986 3.18 27.96 -38.08
CA GLU A 986 1.90 28.67 -38.23
C GLU A 986 1.80 29.88 -37.30
N TYR A 987 2.30 29.76 -36.06
CA TYR A 987 2.43 30.89 -35.14
C TYR A 987 3.28 32.02 -35.75
N ASN A 988 4.50 31.70 -36.20
CA ASN A 988 5.41 32.69 -36.77
C ASN A 988 4.78 33.36 -38.00
N ARG A 989 4.12 32.59 -38.87
CA ARG A 989 3.39 33.12 -40.04
C ARG A 989 2.31 34.10 -39.64
N MET A 990 1.47 33.75 -38.66
CA MET A 990 0.39 34.62 -38.19
C MET A 990 0.93 35.93 -37.59
N VAL A 991 2.04 35.87 -36.83
CA VAL A 991 2.68 37.07 -36.27
C VAL A 991 3.20 38.00 -37.37
N ASP A 992 3.80 37.42 -38.42
CA ASP A 992 4.27 38.19 -39.58
C ASP A 992 3.11 38.83 -40.36
N GLU A 993 2.04 38.07 -40.64
CA GLU A 993 0.83 38.57 -41.31
C GLU A 993 0.17 39.70 -40.51
N LEU A 994 0.08 39.56 -39.18
CA LEU A 994 -0.47 40.58 -38.30
C LEU A 994 0.35 41.88 -38.36
N SER A 995 1.69 41.77 -38.35
CA SER A 995 2.61 42.91 -38.49
C SER A 995 2.45 43.62 -39.85
N GLU A 996 2.26 42.86 -40.92
CA GLU A 996 2.03 43.41 -42.25
C GLU A 996 0.68 44.12 -42.37
N ASN A 997 -0.39 43.52 -41.83
CA ASN A 997 -1.73 44.10 -41.83
C ASN A 997 -1.81 45.40 -41.00
N ALA A 998 -1.14 45.44 -39.85
CA ALA A 998 -1.03 46.67 -39.05
C ALA A 998 -0.36 47.81 -39.84
N LYS A 999 0.72 47.51 -40.59
CA LYS A 999 1.39 48.50 -41.45
C LYS A 999 0.48 48.98 -42.59
N LYS A 1000 -0.26 48.07 -43.23
CA LYS A 1000 -1.22 48.41 -44.30
C LYS A 1000 -2.34 49.31 -43.78
N LEU A 1001 -2.87 49.00 -42.60
CA LEU A 1001 -3.92 49.80 -41.96
C LEU A 1001 -3.43 51.22 -41.65
N ALA A 1002 -2.27 51.34 -40.99
CA ALA A 1002 -1.68 52.64 -40.67
C ALA A 1002 -1.37 53.50 -41.93
N LYS A 1003 -1.00 52.85 -43.04
CA LYS A 1003 -0.82 53.53 -44.34
C LYS A 1003 -2.15 54.02 -44.90
N SER A 1004 -3.19 53.19 -44.88
CA SER A 1004 -4.53 53.51 -45.37
C SER A 1004 -5.15 54.70 -44.63
N GLU A 1005 -5.02 54.74 -43.29
CA GLU A 1005 -5.50 55.87 -42.48
C GLU A 1005 -4.80 57.18 -42.86
N ARG A 1006 -3.47 57.16 -43.04
CA ARG A 1006 -2.72 58.34 -43.50
C ARG A 1006 -3.16 58.80 -44.88
N GLU A 1007 -3.34 57.88 -45.83
CA GLU A 1007 -3.79 58.21 -47.18
C GLU A 1007 -5.20 58.81 -47.22
N SER A 1008 -6.13 58.31 -46.38
CA SER A 1008 -7.47 58.88 -46.27
C SER A 1008 -7.44 60.32 -45.74
N ALA A 1009 -6.69 60.56 -44.65
CA ALA A 1009 -6.54 61.90 -44.06
C ALA A 1009 -5.91 62.89 -45.05
N TRP A 1010 -4.92 62.43 -45.83
CA TRP A 1010 -4.30 63.21 -46.90
C TRP A 1010 -5.29 63.60 -48.00
N ARG A 1011 -6.12 62.64 -48.45
CA ARG A 1011 -7.08 62.84 -49.54
C ARG A 1011 -8.15 63.86 -49.17
N GLU A 1012 -8.62 63.83 -47.92
CA GLU A 1012 -9.60 64.79 -47.40
C GLU A 1012 -9.04 66.22 -47.36
N MET A 1013 -7.81 66.39 -46.85
CA MET A 1013 -7.17 67.70 -46.81
C MET A 1013 -6.89 68.28 -48.21
N ALA A 1014 -6.35 67.46 -49.13
CA ALA A 1014 -6.00 67.92 -50.47
C ALA A 1014 -7.21 68.50 -51.23
N LYS A 1015 -8.40 67.89 -51.05
CA LYS A 1015 -9.66 68.38 -51.61
C LYS A 1015 -10.00 69.78 -51.10
N GLN A 1016 -9.78 70.03 -49.82
CA GLN A 1016 -10.09 71.31 -49.20
C GLN A 1016 -9.16 72.43 -49.67
N ILE A 1017 -7.87 72.14 -49.84
CA ILE A 1017 -6.88 73.12 -50.29
C ILE A 1017 -7.12 73.53 -51.75
N ALA A 1018 -7.54 72.58 -52.59
CA ALA A 1018 -7.98 72.90 -53.94
C ALA A 1018 -9.16 73.91 -53.94
N HIS A 1019 -10.09 73.80 -52.99
CA HIS A 1019 -11.16 74.78 -52.83
C HIS A 1019 -10.65 76.16 -52.37
N GLU A 1020 -9.78 76.19 -51.37
CA GLU A 1020 -9.24 77.44 -50.83
C GLU A 1020 -8.32 78.19 -51.81
N ILE A 1021 -7.61 77.51 -52.69
CA ILE A 1021 -6.80 78.14 -53.76
C ILE A 1021 -7.70 78.71 -54.88
N LYS A 1022 -8.84 78.07 -55.18
CA LYS A 1022 -9.78 78.53 -56.22
C LYS A 1022 -10.45 79.86 -55.85
N ASN A 1023 -10.68 80.08 -54.55
CA ASN A 1023 -11.36 81.26 -54.00
C ASN A 1023 -10.65 82.60 -54.31
N PRO A 1024 -9.32 82.76 -54.15
CA PRO A 1024 -8.59 83.96 -54.58
C PRO A 1024 -8.23 83.97 -56.08
N LEU A 1025 -8.07 82.83 -56.75
CA LEU A 1025 -7.76 82.85 -58.20
C LEU A 1025 -8.89 83.43 -59.06
N THR A 1026 -10.15 83.16 -58.70
CA THR A 1026 -11.30 83.58 -59.51
C THR A 1026 -11.52 85.10 -59.49
N PRO A 1027 -11.52 85.79 -58.34
CA PRO A 1027 -11.63 87.24 -58.28
C PRO A 1027 -10.38 87.95 -58.82
N MET A 1028 -9.17 87.39 -58.67
CA MET A 1028 -7.97 87.93 -59.34
C MET A 1028 -8.19 88.01 -60.85
N LYS A 1029 -8.65 86.91 -61.47
CA LYS A 1029 -8.91 86.86 -62.91
C LYS A 1029 -9.97 87.88 -63.33
N LEU A 1030 -11.07 87.98 -62.59
CA LEU A 1030 -12.12 88.97 -62.85
C LEU A 1030 -11.62 90.41 -62.68
N SER A 1031 -10.76 90.66 -61.68
CA SER A 1031 -10.17 91.97 -61.43
C SER A 1031 -9.22 92.39 -62.57
N VAL A 1032 -8.45 91.44 -63.11
CA VAL A 1032 -7.58 91.68 -64.29
C VAL A 1032 -8.43 92.01 -65.52
N GLN A 1033 -9.50 91.25 -65.76
CA GLN A 1033 -10.43 91.50 -66.86
C GLN A 1033 -11.14 92.85 -66.72
N TYR A 1034 -11.52 93.22 -65.49
CA TYR A 1034 -12.12 94.52 -65.19
C TYR A 1034 -11.14 95.66 -65.45
N LEU A 1035 -9.88 95.54 -65.02
CA LEU A 1035 -8.84 96.53 -65.32
C LEU A 1035 -8.61 96.67 -66.83
N GLN A 1036 -8.50 95.55 -67.56
CA GLN A 1036 -8.34 95.57 -69.02
C GLN A 1036 -9.49 96.31 -69.72
N ARG A 1037 -10.73 96.09 -69.25
CA ARG A 1037 -11.90 96.78 -69.76
C ARG A 1037 -11.90 98.27 -69.42
N ALA A 1038 -11.61 98.63 -68.17
CA ALA A 1038 -11.51 100.03 -67.74
C ALA A 1038 -10.40 100.82 -68.48
N TRP A 1039 -9.30 100.15 -68.83
CA TRP A 1039 -8.24 100.75 -69.65
C TRP A 1039 -8.71 100.97 -71.09
N LYS A 1040 -9.39 99.98 -71.69
CA LYS A 1040 -9.90 100.06 -73.06
C LYS A 1040 -10.99 101.12 -73.24
N ASP A 1041 -11.82 101.32 -72.22
CA ASP A 1041 -12.98 102.21 -72.27
C ASP A 1041 -12.65 103.68 -71.88
N ASN A 1042 -11.36 104.04 -71.69
CA ASN A 1042 -10.88 105.39 -71.30
C ASN A 1042 -11.64 106.01 -70.12
N THR A 1043 -11.94 105.19 -69.10
CA THR A 1043 -12.76 105.62 -67.95
C THR A 1043 -12.13 106.83 -67.22
N PRO A 1044 -12.89 107.90 -66.88
CA PRO A 1044 -12.34 109.14 -66.32
C PRO A 1044 -11.61 109.05 -64.96
N ASP A 1045 -11.52 107.87 -64.34
CA ASP A 1045 -10.91 107.64 -63.02
C ASP A 1045 -10.01 106.38 -63.00
N PHE A 1046 -9.27 106.16 -64.10
CA PHE A 1046 -8.44 104.95 -64.28
C PHE A 1046 -7.36 104.79 -63.22
N ASP A 1047 -6.71 105.87 -62.77
CA ASP A 1047 -5.64 105.80 -61.75
C ASP A 1047 -6.15 105.25 -60.41
N SER A 1048 -7.37 105.62 -60.01
CA SER A 1048 -8.05 105.10 -58.82
C SER A 1048 -8.36 103.61 -58.97
N ILE A 1049 -8.83 103.19 -60.15
CA ILE A 1049 -9.11 101.78 -60.47
C ILE A 1049 -7.82 100.95 -60.48
N LEU A 1050 -6.75 101.45 -61.11
CA LEU A 1050 -5.44 100.81 -61.15
C LEU A 1050 -4.88 100.63 -59.74
N LYS A 1051 -4.94 101.67 -58.89
CA LYS A 1051 -4.47 101.59 -57.51
C LYS A 1051 -5.26 100.58 -56.68
N LYS A 1052 -6.59 100.54 -56.81
CA LYS A 1052 -7.44 99.53 -56.15
C LYS A 1052 -7.17 98.11 -56.66
N PHE A 1053 -6.99 97.94 -57.97
CA PHE A 1053 -6.63 96.67 -58.58
C PHE A 1053 -5.30 96.14 -58.04
N THR A 1054 -4.24 96.96 -58.07
CA THR A 1054 -2.91 96.54 -57.64
C THR A 1054 -2.90 96.17 -56.16
N ASN A 1055 -3.56 96.96 -55.30
CA ASN A 1055 -3.70 96.64 -53.88
C ASN A 1055 -4.50 95.35 -53.64
N SER A 1056 -5.60 95.15 -54.36
CA SER A 1056 -6.40 93.92 -54.26
C SER A 1056 -5.65 92.69 -54.78
N LEU A 1057 -4.88 92.83 -55.86
CA LEU A 1057 -4.13 91.72 -56.44
C LEU A 1057 -2.98 91.29 -55.52
N ILE A 1058 -2.24 92.25 -54.98
CA ILE A 1058 -1.20 91.99 -53.96
C ILE A 1058 -1.81 91.29 -52.74
N GLY A 1059 -2.97 91.77 -52.25
CA GLY A 1059 -3.67 91.14 -51.14
C GLY A 1059 -4.05 89.68 -51.41
N GLN A 1060 -4.55 89.37 -52.61
CA GLN A 1060 -4.91 88.01 -52.96
C GLN A 1060 -3.67 87.12 -53.20
N ILE A 1061 -2.54 87.66 -53.69
CA ILE A 1061 -1.28 86.92 -53.85
C ILE A 1061 -0.71 86.54 -52.48
N ASN A 1062 -0.71 87.49 -51.53
CA ASN A 1062 -0.28 87.22 -50.16
C ASN A 1062 -1.15 86.13 -49.50
N THR A 1063 -2.46 86.14 -49.76
CA THR A 1063 -3.39 85.09 -49.29
C THR A 1063 -3.03 83.72 -49.88
N LEU A 1064 -2.76 83.66 -51.18
CA LEU A 1064 -2.36 82.42 -51.87
C LEU A 1064 -1.01 81.88 -51.36
N SER A 1065 -0.07 82.78 -51.10
CA SER A 1065 1.23 82.43 -50.49
C SER A 1065 1.04 81.86 -49.08
N SER A 1066 0.16 82.45 -48.27
CA SER A 1066 -0.15 81.93 -46.92
C SER A 1066 -0.76 80.53 -46.99
N ILE A 1067 -1.71 80.27 -47.89
CA ILE A 1067 -2.31 78.95 -48.10
C ILE A 1067 -1.24 77.92 -48.51
N ALA A 1068 -0.33 78.29 -49.43
CA ALA A 1068 0.75 77.42 -49.86
C ALA A 1068 1.76 77.10 -48.74
N THR A 1069 2.11 78.10 -47.92
CA THR A 1069 3.00 77.91 -46.76
C THR A 1069 2.36 77.07 -45.68
N GLU A 1070 1.08 77.30 -45.35
CA GLU A 1070 0.34 76.49 -44.36
C GLU A 1070 0.15 75.05 -44.84
N PHE A 1071 -0.15 74.85 -46.13
CA PHE A 1071 -0.19 73.51 -46.72
C PHE A 1071 1.16 72.80 -46.67
N SER A 1072 2.24 73.49 -47.05
CA SER A 1072 3.59 72.95 -46.98
C SER A 1072 3.92 72.55 -45.55
N ASN A 1073 3.63 73.39 -44.55
CA ASN A 1073 3.89 73.06 -43.14
C ASN A 1073 3.13 71.83 -42.66
N PHE A 1074 1.88 71.63 -43.11
CA PHE A 1074 1.14 70.40 -42.80
C PHE A 1074 1.70 69.17 -43.54
N ALA A 1075 1.98 69.30 -44.84
CA ALA A 1075 2.49 68.22 -45.68
C ALA A 1075 3.92 67.79 -45.31
N SER A 1076 4.69 68.72 -44.76
CA SER A 1076 6.10 68.54 -44.40
C SER A 1076 6.29 68.14 -42.94
N MET A 1077 5.23 67.83 -42.16
CA MET A 1077 5.38 67.41 -40.76
C MET A 1077 6.43 66.30 -40.68
N PRO A 1078 7.66 66.59 -40.20
CA PRO A 1078 8.74 65.63 -40.21
C PRO A 1078 8.40 64.49 -39.26
N ARG A 1079 9.10 63.35 -39.35
CA ARG A 1079 9.07 62.39 -38.24
C ARG A 1079 9.51 63.14 -36.99
N THR A 1080 8.64 63.21 -35.99
CA THR A 1080 8.91 63.87 -34.71
C THR A 1080 10.25 63.39 -34.18
N ASN A 1081 11.23 64.29 -34.10
CA ASN A 1081 12.54 63.98 -33.55
C ASN A 1081 12.62 64.63 -32.17
N ALA A 1082 12.07 63.92 -31.18
CA ALA A 1082 12.07 64.41 -29.81
C ALA A 1082 13.51 64.41 -29.26
N GLU A 1083 13.97 65.60 -28.86
CA GLU A 1083 15.28 65.84 -28.26
C GLU A 1083 15.13 66.64 -26.97
N GLN A 1084 16.22 66.80 -26.21
CA GLN A 1084 16.23 67.68 -25.04
C GLN A 1084 16.22 69.14 -25.51
N VAL A 1085 15.16 69.88 -25.19
CA VAL A 1085 15.02 71.30 -25.59
C VAL A 1085 15.02 72.21 -24.38
N ASP A 1086 15.88 73.24 -24.41
CA ASP A 1086 15.86 74.36 -23.46
C ASP A 1086 14.69 75.31 -23.80
N ILE A 1087 13.70 75.33 -22.93
CA ILE A 1087 12.48 76.12 -23.11
C ILE A 1087 12.75 77.62 -23.07
N ILE A 1088 13.61 78.10 -22.18
CA ILE A 1088 13.83 79.54 -21.99
C ILE A 1088 14.52 80.13 -23.22
N SER A 1089 15.53 79.43 -23.74
CA SER A 1089 16.22 79.82 -24.97
C SER A 1089 15.26 79.94 -26.16
N LYS A 1090 14.41 78.92 -26.36
CA LYS A 1090 13.48 78.88 -27.50
C LYS A 1090 12.34 79.89 -27.40
N LEU A 1091 11.87 80.15 -26.19
CA LEU A 1091 10.85 81.14 -25.91
C LEU A 1091 11.37 82.55 -26.20
N ASN A 1092 12.60 82.87 -25.77
CA ASN A 1092 13.26 84.14 -26.10
C ASN A 1092 13.49 84.33 -27.60
N GLU A 1093 13.94 83.28 -28.30
CA GLU A 1093 14.10 83.31 -29.76
C GLU A 1093 12.78 83.66 -30.47
N THR A 1094 11.66 83.09 -30.02
CA THR A 1094 10.35 83.36 -30.61
C THR A 1094 9.86 84.77 -30.28
N LEU A 1095 10.09 85.25 -29.05
CA LEU A 1095 9.68 86.59 -28.63
C LEU A 1095 10.42 87.70 -29.38
N ASN A 1096 11.69 87.50 -29.74
CA ASN A 1096 12.47 88.44 -30.56
C ASN A 1096 11.79 88.74 -31.90
N LEU A 1097 11.02 87.79 -32.46
CA LEU A 1097 10.28 87.99 -33.71
C LEU A 1097 9.13 89.01 -33.59
N PHE A 1098 8.68 89.32 -32.38
CA PHE A 1098 7.51 90.17 -32.11
C PHE A 1098 7.85 91.50 -31.40
N GLN A 1099 9.14 91.82 -31.21
CA GLN A 1099 9.59 93.03 -30.49
C GLN A 1099 9.25 94.36 -31.19
N ASN A 1100 8.95 94.35 -32.49
CA ASN A 1100 8.64 95.56 -33.26
C ASN A 1100 7.17 96.04 -33.11
N HIS A 1101 6.36 95.41 -32.25
CA HIS A 1101 5.01 95.88 -31.95
C HIS A 1101 5.02 96.91 -30.82
N GLU A 1102 5.05 98.21 -31.16
CA GLU A 1102 5.20 99.33 -30.21
C GLU A 1102 4.15 99.36 -29.07
N ASN A 1103 2.99 98.72 -29.24
CA ASN A 1103 1.87 98.72 -28.28
C ASN A 1103 1.70 97.40 -27.49
N ILE A 1104 2.67 96.47 -27.52
CA ILE A 1104 2.55 95.16 -26.85
C ILE A 1104 3.73 94.91 -25.92
N LYS A 1105 3.43 94.64 -24.64
CA LYS A 1105 4.42 94.29 -23.62
C LYS A 1105 4.31 92.82 -23.24
N PHE A 1106 5.38 92.07 -23.48
CA PHE A 1106 5.53 90.69 -23.02
C PHE A 1106 6.11 90.65 -21.60
N LEU A 1107 5.47 89.90 -20.71
CA LEU A 1107 5.93 89.67 -19.33
C LEU A 1107 6.15 88.16 -19.14
N ILE A 1108 7.38 87.73 -18.87
CA ILE A 1108 7.71 86.32 -18.65
C ILE A 1108 7.92 86.11 -17.15
N ASP A 1109 7.24 85.13 -16.57
CA ASP A 1109 7.36 84.75 -15.17
C ASP A 1109 7.77 83.27 -15.06
N TYR A 1110 8.95 83.03 -14.51
CA TYR A 1110 9.49 81.70 -14.27
C TYR A 1110 10.47 81.73 -13.09
N ASN A 1111 10.66 80.57 -12.43
CA ASN A 1111 11.64 80.44 -11.36
C ASN A 1111 13.06 80.27 -11.95
N PRO A 1112 14.01 81.20 -11.74
CA PRO A 1112 15.35 81.12 -12.32
C PRO A 1112 16.20 79.97 -11.78
N GLU A 1113 15.85 79.40 -10.61
CA GLU A 1113 16.57 78.27 -10.00
C GLU A 1113 16.17 76.90 -10.60
N GLN A 1114 15.19 76.85 -11.49
CA GLN A 1114 14.72 75.61 -12.11
C GLN A 1114 15.13 75.52 -13.58
N GLU A 1115 15.92 74.50 -13.92
CA GLU A 1115 16.16 74.12 -15.31
C GLU A 1115 14.87 73.55 -15.93
N LEU A 1116 14.43 74.15 -17.05
CA LEU A 1116 13.21 73.78 -17.77
C LEU A 1116 13.56 73.08 -19.09
N PHE A 1117 13.91 71.81 -18.99
CA PHE A 1117 14.11 70.94 -20.16
C PHE A 1117 12.89 70.04 -20.39
N VAL A 1118 12.41 70.00 -21.63
CA VAL A 1118 11.35 69.09 -22.07
C VAL A 1118 11.87 68.17 -23.17
N PHE A 1119 11.23 67.01 -23.32
CA PHE A 1119 11.51 66.08 -24.41
C PHE A 1119 10.52 66.34 -25.55
N ALA A 1120 10.93 67.14 -26.54
CA ALA A 1120 10.07 67.60 -27.63
C ALA A 1120 10.87 67.90 -28.90
N ASP A 1121 10.17 68.13 -30.02
CA ASP A 1121 10.80 68.55 -31.28
C ASP A 1121 10.95 70.08 -31.30
N LYS A 1122 12.18 70.57 -31.45
CA LYS A 1122 12.51 72.02 -31.36
C LYS A 1122 11.79 72.87 -32.42
N GLU A 1123 11.58 72.35 -33.63
CA GLU A 1123 10.96 73.09 -34.73
C GLU A 1123 9.44 73.13 -34.54
N GLN A 1124 8.86 72.03 -34.04
CA GLN A 1124 7.44 71.99 -33.72
C GLN A 1124 7.09 72.91 -32.55
N LEU A 1125 7.97 73.05 -31.54
CA LEU A 1125 7.77 74.00 -30.44
C LEU A 1125 7.77 75.47 -30.90
N LEU A 1126 8.61 75.85 -31.88
CA LEU A 1126 8.54 77.18 -32.49
C LEU A 1126 7.17 77.45 -33.12
N ILE A 1127 6.64 76.46 -33.82
CA ILE A 1127 5.33 76.55 -34.46
C ILE A 1127 4.26 76.76 -33.38
N VAL A 1128 4.35 76.06 -32.25
CA VAL A 1128 3.42 76.23 -31.11
C VAL A 1128 3.49 77.66 -30.56
N PHE A 1129 4.67 78.13 -30.17
CA PHE A 1129 4.84 79.46 -29.59
C PHE A 1129 4.43 80.57 -30.55
N ARG A 1130 4.86 80.52 -31.81
CA ARG A 1130 4.51 81.51 -32.83
C ARG A 1130 3.01 81.61 -33.04
N ASN A 1131 2.29 80.48 -33.11
CA ASN A 1131 0.84 80.49 -33.30
C ASN A 1131 0.11 81.03 -32.07
N LEU A 1132 0.53 80.66 -30.87
CA LEU A 1132 -0.11 81.13 -29.63
C LEU A 1132 0.17 82.62 -29.38
N PHE A 1133 1.40 83.10 -29.61
CA PHE A 1133 1.73 84.52 -29.50
C PHE A 1133 1.03 85.36 -30.55
N GLN A 1134 0.99 84.90 -31.81
CA GLN A 1134 0.25 85.59 -32.86
C GLN A 1134 -1.25 85.68 -32.53
N ASN A 1135 -1.84 84.61 -31.96
CA ASN A 1135 -3.22 84.64 -31.52
C ASN A 1135 -3.46 85.61 -30.36
N ALA A 1136 -2.56 85.64 -29.37
CA ALA A 1136 -2.61 86.56 -28.24
C ALA A 1136 -2.49 88.03 -28.70
N ILE A 1137 -1.54 88.35 -29.59
CA ILE A 1137 -1.37 89.68 -30.19
C ILE A 1137 -2.65 90.11 -30.93
N GLN A 1138 -3.20 89.23 -31.76
CA GLN A 1138 -4.38 89.54 -32.57
C GLN A 1138 -5.69 89.65 -31.76
N ALA A 1139 -5.71 89.16 -30.51
CA ALA A 1139 -6.86 89.28 -29.62
C ALA A 1139 -6.98 90.68 -28.99
N ILE A 1140 -5.94 91.51 -29.06
CA ILE A 1140 -5.86 92.81 -28.40
C ILE A 1140 -6.44 93.90 -29.33
N PRO A 1141 -7.48 94.65 -28.90
CA PRO A 1141 -8.09 95.70 -29.72
C PRO A 1141 -7.13 96.86 -30.03
N GLN A 1142 -7.27 97.47 -31.22
CA GLN A 1142 -6.50 98.67 -31.58
C GLN A 1142 -6.77 99.82 -30.61
N GLY A 1143 -5.71 100.44 -30.08
CA GLY A 1143 -5.77 101.55 -29.12
C GLY A 1143 -5.69 101.15 -27.64
N LYS A 1144 -5.60 99.86 -27.32
CA LYS A 1144 -5.35 99.35 -25.96
C LYS A 1144 -3.89 98.90 -25.84
N ASP A 1145 -3.22 99.25 -24.73
CA ASP A 1145 -1.90 98.71 -24.42
C ASP A 1145 -2.01 97.20 -24.15
N GLY A 1146 -1.36 96.42 -25.02
CA GLY A 1146 -1.40 94.97 -24.98
C GLY A 1146 -0.45 94.43 -23.92
N ILE A 1147 -0.94 93.57 -23.04
CA ILE A 1147 -0.12 92.84 -22.06
C ILE A 1147 -0.30 91.36 -22.31
N ILE A 1148 0.80 90.69 -22.68
CA ILE A 1148 0.85 89.24 -22.84
C ILE A 1148 1.76 88.68 -21.75
N ARG A 1149 1.19 87.96 -20.78
CA ARG A 1149 1.93 87.34 -19.68
C ARG A 1149 2.14 85.86 -19.97
N ILE A 1150 3.38 85.38 -19.83
CA ILE A 1150 3.76 83.99 -20.06
C ILE A 1150 4.29 83.42 -18.74
N ASN A 1151 3.58 82.47 -18.16
CA ASN A 1151 3.99 81.79 -16.92
C ASN A 1151 4.46 80.37 -17.25
N LEU A 1152 5.61 80.00 -16.68
CA LEU A 1152 6.20 78.67 -16.79
C LEU A 1152 6.31 78.04 -15.40
N THR A 1153 5.73 76.85 -15.23
CA THR A 1153 5.76 76.13 -13.95
C THR A 1153 6.17 74.67 -14.16
N ARG A 1154 7.15 74.20 -13.40
CA ARG A 1154 7.58 72.79 -13.42
C ARG A 1154 6.80 71.99 -12.37
N GLU A 1155 6.12 70.94 -12.81
CA GLU A 1155 5.50 69.93 -11.96
C GLU A 1155 6.36 68.65 -11.95
N THR A 1156 5.94 67.60 -11.22
CA THR A 1156 6.73 66.36 -11.06
C THR A 1156 6.98 65.60 -12.37
N GLU A 1157 6.00 65.58 -13.27
CA GLU A 1157 6.07 64.84 -14.54
C GLU A 1157 6.00 65.77 -15.78
N PHE A 1158 5.53 67.01 -15.64
CA PHE A 1158 5.27 67.93 -16.77
C PHE A 1158 5.75 69.36 -16.49
N VAL A 1159 6.05 70.11 -17.55
CA VAL A 1159 6.18 71.58 -17.53
C VAL A 1159 4.87 72.17 -18.06
N ARG A 1160 4.23 73.02 -17.26
CA ARG A 1160 3.00 73.73 -17.61
C ARG A 1160 3.33 75.15 -18.10
N PHE A 1161 2.84 75.45 -19.28
CA PHE A 1161 2.90 76.74 -19.96
C PHE A 1161 1.56 77.43 -19.87
N THR A 1162 1.55 78.72 -19.55
CA THR A 1162 0.33 79.54 -19.53
C THR A 1162 0.58 80.86 -20.23
N ILE A 1163 -0.15 81.16 -21.31
CA ILE A 1163 -0.05 82.39 -22.10
C ILE A 1163 -1.35 83.17 -21.94
N ILE A 1164 -1.28 84.34 -21.31
CA ILE A 1164 -2.41 85.17 -20.92
C ILE A 1164 -2.37 86.46 -21.73
N ASP A 1165 -3.41 86.74 -22.49
CA ASP A 1165 -3.63 88.04 -23.13
C ASP A 1165 -4.69 88.86 -22.38
N ASN A 1166 -4.61 90.19 -22.50
CA ASN A 1166 -5.62 91.13 -22.01
C ASN A 1166 -6.60 91.58 -23.12
N GLY A 1167 -6.86 90.71 -24.10
CA GLY A 1167 -7.65 90.98 -25.29
C GLY A 1167 -9.17 90.98 -25.08
N SER A 1168 -9.92 90.79 -26.16
CA SER A 1168 -11.39 90.81 -26.16
C SER A 1168 -12.06 89.55 -25.61
N GLY A 1169 -11.31 88.47 -25.37
CA GLY A 1169 -11.85 87.17 -24.97
C GLY A 1169 -12.59 86.44 -26.11
N ILE A 1170 -13.02 85.20 -25.86
CA ILE A 1170 -13.67 84.33 -26.86
C ILE A 1170 -15.16 84.16 -26.52
N ALA A 1171 -16.04 84.50 -27.46
CA ALA A 1171 -17.50 84.38 -27.28
C ALA A 1171 -17.95 82.90 -27.10
N PRO A 1172 -18.99 82.61 -26.30
CA PRO A 1172 -19.40 81.24 -25.94
C PRO A 1172 -19.70 80.35 -27.15
N GLU A 1173 -20.29 80.91 -28.20
CA GLU A 1173 -20.64 80.20 -29.43
C GLU A 1173 -19.41 79.68 -30.21
N MET A 1174 -18.24 80.25 -29.95
CA MET A 1174 -16.98 79.95 -30.65
C MET A 1174 -16.09 78.97 -29.87
N GLN A 1175 -16.41 78.73 -28.59
CA GLN A 1175 -15.58 77.96 -27.67
C GLN A 1175 -15.45 76.48 -28.08
N GLU A 1176 -16.54 75.81 -28.47
CA GLU A 1176 -16.53 74.39 -28.87
C GLU A 1176 -15.80 74.11 -30.20
N LYS A 1177 -15.54 75.16 -30.98
CA LYS A 1177 -14.97 75.04 -32.33
C LYS A 1177 -13.50 75.45 -32.40
N LEU A 1178 -12.95 76.01 -31.32
CA LEU A 1178 -11.64 76.68 -31.30
C LEU A 1178 -10.45 75.82 -31.77
N PHE A 1179 -10.46 74.52 -31.41
CA PHE A 1179 -9.41 73.57 -31.82
C PHE A 1179 -9.81 72.70 -33.01
N ARG A 1180 -10.99 72.91 -33.60
CA ARG A 1180 -11.38 72.19 -34.81
C ARG A 1180 -10.59 72.74 -35.99
N PRO A 1181 -10.01 71.89 -36.84
CA PRO A 1181 -9.41 72.36 -38.10
C PRO A 1181 -10.42 73.22 -38.87
N ASN A 1182 -9.93 74.29 -39.51
CA ASN A 1182 -10.70 75.18 -40.39
C ASN A 1182 -11.67 76.13 -39.67
N PHE A 1183 -11.60 76.21 -38.35
CA PHE A 1183 -12.36 77.21 -37.61
C PHE A 1183 -11.53 78.48 -37.44
N THR A 1184 -12.04 79.60 -37.97
CA THR A 1184 -11.41 80.92 -37.90
C THR A 1184 -12.47 82.01 -37.86
N THR A 1185 -12.20 83.10 -37.15
CA THR A 1185 -13.09 84.26 -37.02
C THR A 1185 -12.52 85.48 -37.76
N LYS A 1186 -11.38 85.32 -38.41
CA LYS A 1186 -10.59 86.39 -39.03
C LYS A 1186 -10.69 86.29 -40.55
N SER A 1187 -10.76 87.45 -41.23
CA SER A 1187 -10.92 87.55 -42.69
C SER A 1187 -9.74 87.03 -43.52
N SER A 1188 -8.60 86.72 -42.90
CA SER A 1188 -7.36 86.31 -43.57
C SER A 1188 -6.66 85.07 -42.99
N GLY A 1189 -7.28 84.33 -42.07
CA GLY A 1189 -6.65 83.16 -41.42
C GLY A 1189 -7.34 81.86 -41.79
N MET A 1190 -6.59 80.79 -42.08
CA MET A 1190 -7.12 79.49 -42.54
C MET A 1190 -7.76 78.62 -41.44
N GLY A 1191 -7.61 79.01 -40.17
CA GLY A 1191 -8.17 78.26 -39.03
C GLY A 1191 -7.45 76.95 -38.72
N LEU A 1192 -6.23 76.75 -39.23
CA LEU A 1192 -5.42 75.55 -38.99
C LEU A 1192 -4.46 75.68 -37.80
N GLY A 1193 -4.06 76.91 -37.44
CA GLY A 1193 -3.00 77.16 -36.46
C GLY A 1193 -3.22 76.48 -35.09
N LEU A 1194 -4.39 76.66 -34.46
CA LEU A 1194 -4.69 76.05 -33.15
C LEU A 1194 -4.89 74.54 -33.23
N ALA A 1195 -5.38 74.01 -34.36
CA ALA A 1195 -5.49 72.57 -34.57
C ALA A 1195 -4.11 71.91 -34.72
N ILE A 1196 -3.16 72.58 -35.40
CA ILE A 1196 -1.76 72.15 -35.50
C ILE A 1196 -1.09 72.18 -34.12
N VAL A 1197 -1.30 73.26 -33.35
CA VAL A 1197 -0.80 73.36 -31.97
C VAL A 1197 -1.28 72.19 -31.11
N LYS A 1198 -2.58 71.88 -31.16
CA LYS A 1198 -3.15 70.74 -30.41
C LYS A 1198 -2.54 69.41 -30.82
N ASN A 1199 -2.36 69.16 -32.11
CA ASN A 1199 -1.76 67.92 -32.61
C ASN A 1199 -0.29 67.77 -32.18
N ILE A 1200 0.51 68.84 -32.25
CA ILE A 1200 1.91 68.84 -31.81
C ILE A 1200 2.02 68.50 -30.31
N ILE A 1201 1.19 69.14 -29.48
CA ILE A 1201 1.21 68.95 -28.02
C ILE A 1201 0.77 67.52 -27.65
N GLN A 1202 -0.30 67.01 -28.27
CA GLN A 1202 -0.77 65.64 -28.03
C GLN A 1202 0.25 64.58 -28.47
N ASN A 1203 0.88 64.74 -29.64
CA ASN A 1203 1.93 63.83 -30.10
C ASN A 1203 3.18 63.86 -29.22
N SER A 1204 3.39 64.96 -28.49
CA SER A 1204 4.49 65.11 -27.52
C SER A 1204 4.12 64.58 -26.12
N GLY A 1205 2.95 63.93 -25.96
CA GLY A 1205 2.49 63.38 -24.69
C GLY A 1205 1.88 64.42 -23.73
N GLY A 1206 1.51 65.60 -24.24
CA GLY A 1206 0.95 66.72 -23.48
C GLY A 1206 -0.54 66.99 -23.74
N GLU A 1207 -1.09 67.97 -23.03
CA GLU A 1207 -2.48 68.43 -23.18
C GLU A 1207 -2.52 69.96 -23.37
N ILE A 1208 -3.51 70.48 -24.12
CA ILE A 1208 -3.77 71.92 -24.30
C ILE A 1208 -5.24 72.26 -24.06
N TRP A 1209 -5.48 73.35 -23.32
CA TRP A 1209 -6.81 73.91 -23.05
C TRP A 1209 -6.74 75.43 -22.93
N TYR A 1210 -7.87 76.09 -22.68
CA TYR A 1210 -7.92 77.55 -22.49
C TYR A 1210 -9.00 77.97 -21.49
N GLU A 1211 -8.83 79.16 -20.93
CA GLU A 1211 -9.79 79.87 -20.08
C GLU A 1211 -9.99 81.27 -20.65
N THR A 1212 -11.22 81.76 -20.77
CA THR A 1212 -11.48 83.04 -21.44
C THR A 1212 -12.66 83.76 -20.81
N GLU A 1213 -12.56 85.08 -20.71
CA GLU A 1213 -13.65 85.93 -20.25
C GLU A 1213 -13.78 87.13 -21.20
N ILE A 1214 -15.01 87.37 -21.67
CA ILE A 1214 -15.32 88.44 -22.63
C ILE A 1214 -14.87 89.79 -22.05
N LEU A 1215 -14.18 90.59 -22.88
CA LEU A 1215 -13.59 91.89 -22.55
C LEU A 1215 -12.44 91.89 -21.51
N LYS A 1216 -12.07 90.73 -20.95
CA LYS A 1216 -10.91 90.60 -20.05
C LYS A 1216 -9.71 89.92 -20.70
N GLY A 1217 -9.92 88.95 -21.60
CA GLY A 1217 -8.86 88.28 -22.37
C GLY A 1217 -8.94 86.76 -22.33
N THR A 1218 -7.90 86.10 -22.82
CA THR A 1218 -7.80 84.62 -22.87
C THR A 1218 -6.48 84.12 -22.27
N SER A 1219 -6.55 82.99 -21.56
CA SER A 1219 -5.41 82.23 -21.06
C SER A 1219 -5.36 80.88 -21.79
N PHE A 1220 -4.32 80.64 -22.58
CA PHE A 1220 -4.04 79.33 -23.15
C PHE A 1220 -3.06 78.57 -22.25
N HIS A 1221 -3.39 77.31 -21.96
CA HIS A 1221 -2.58 76.44 -21.10
C HIS A 1221 -2.18 75.18 -21.84
N PHE A 1222 -0.93 74.74 -21.70
CA PHE A 1222 -0.52 73.42 -22.16
C PHE A 1222 0.60 72.79 -21.34
N THR A 1223 0.71 71.46 -21.41
CA THR A 1223 1.71 70.67 -20.67
C THR A 1223 2.65 69.91 -21.62
N LEU A 1224 3.90 69.72 -21.21
CA LEU A 1224 4.87 68.86 -21.91
C LEU A 1224 5.66 68.02 -20.90
N PRO A 1225 6.00 66.75 -21.19
CA PRO A 1225 6.75 65.89 -20.25
C PRO A 1225 8.14 66.46 -19.92
N VAL A 1226 8.50 66.45 -18.65
CA VAL A 1226 9.84 66.86 -18.18
C VAL A 1226 10.88 65.88 -18.71
N PHE A 1227 12.00 66.40 -19.23
CA PHE A 1227 13.15 65.56 -19.55
C PHE A 1227 13.76 64.99 -18.26
N LYS A 1228 13.67 63.67 -18.06
CA LYS A 1228 14.34 62.95 -16.97
C LYS A 1228 15.65 62.39 -17.52
N PRO A 1229 16.84 62.81 -17.04
CA PRO A 1229 18.08 62.17 -17.42
C PRO A 1229 18.00 60.69 -17.00
N SER A 1230 18.15 59.79 -17.96
CA SER A 1230 18.30 58.37 -17.66
C SER A 1230 19.61 58.19 -16.88
N ASN A 1231 19.52 57.86 -15.59
CA ASN A 1231 20.64 57.27 -14.87
C ASN A 1231 20.92 55.90 -15.51
N ASN A 1232 21.85 55.88 -16.46
CA ASN A 1232 22.62 54.71 -16.85
C ASN A 1232 24.09 55.08 -16.80
#